data_AF-A0A662UES0-F1
#
_entry.id   AF-A0A662UES0-F1
#
_cell.length_a   1.000
_cell.length_b   1.000
_cell.length_c   1.000
_cell.angle_alpha   90.00
_cell.angle_beta   90.00
_cell.angle_gamma   90.00
#
_symmetry.space_group_name_H-M   'P 1'
#
loop_
_entity.id
_entity.type
_entity.pdbx_description
1 polymer ?
#
loop_
_entity_poly.entity_id
_entity_poly.type
_entity_poly.pdbx_seq_one_letter_code
_entity_poly.pdbx_strand_id
1 'polypeptide(L)'
;MRMFLAHLLLVLIILSLQAPATLTGLTNNNVTVPYYQEVESAVQHGVVLTDEYEGLGWRDLRNITVYDNGTHLVVEWIYEEPWPLPGDSYYFERNINFALDLDNDVKTGKEGVELGVRLGVFHLSTAEPGHYSLELEFYNSSGNLINTLLFVDNATNGYGVVIGDTFVRIHLPLSQLNLTQGDVVRLMGWDFIPDSRSVDFIPIEYNEYNVSVHTLQVVVDGKADEWLKKDPQLIDPPDNTYVNSWQYGNLTKVKIAANDTHLFMLFTVNDRIPKEIMRSPSSIHIKMELDFEPDGQVDKGLYIILGSGTEEVHIYSRHSEETCGYPTCIVEFSDKFIEVGIPLSVLGLDKAPNTLGIFQIELQLVTIDDPCRAPEVWRPFVSPLVIYDISYGGYIARVVDEASSRWSTDDVEPPYFVRFRSIFSTIYAEANYTSKYELATIVAYSLEPTGTATLPDGLLPITPFYILRLGDPNIVQWPIELTINISTATLDGLDLSKIKLFIFNDTSKKYEEVSQEYWSLERPSPDTVVLCISYSEEMYLAGDDPILVVAAPATTLRSLWVDDDWLQHALGEVFYDHGLLLIMGLNAWYAPNLTFVESGGTIYIYPGIYTIADYVRMGRTVFNISKPVALVGIWEGGEAPVINTTVVSVEADNVTIDSLVLCLEECIVNVTGDNVAIENSVVNGSVGLKYINMSRISGARIVNTRFTWGNVTVFVVNTSVASITIENNTFDSIATNGLPLYVGDEGSIGVLRITGNVFKGGSGADSSGINLVLSNGTAGEVVIENNTFENIVDMYYGEGYGIFIALNRNATLNKLLISRNTLRNNSYGVHIHAELGASPGRVEIKFNNFEGNEHCGLEIYTAAELVVNASMNWWGDVSGPGGIFNGTGDAVYAENAKVFVSPWLNAPYPYGAPVYLAGSSSISTVLSPHPSLVLDAKQVADTEVVAGGSAPVRISVLKYANNPVTSPLPNALKFVDLALNTSTGVDELRVKIYYTSSEVAGLDERSLKVFWWNESSGTWVECSAYSINTTDTDGYAGYVELVINSTTTPSIGDLVGAPLGLAGAPLKPVAPVVGGYLEPPHTSDVDKVSITVNIIASATLIGALLITTSLLRKQ
;
A
#
# COMPACT_ATOMS: atom_id res chain seq x y z
N MET A 1 -25.05 34.47 -11.87
CA MET A 1 -24.56 33.52 -12.90
C MET A 1 -24.82 34.09 -14.28
N ARG A 2 -23.80 34.10 -15.17
CA ARG A 2 -23.63 34.93 -16.39
C ARG A 2 -23.18 36.39 -16.18
N MET A 3 -22.09 36.57 -15.42
CA MET A 3 -21.16 37.69 -15.63
C MET A 3 -19.74 37.43 -15.06
N PHE A 4 -19.32 36.17 -15.04
CA PHE A 4 -17.97 35.76 -14.62
C PHE A 4 -17.27 34.83 -15.63
N LEU A 5 -17.80 34.75 -16.87
CA LEU A 5 -17.29 33.85 -17.91
C LEU A 5 -16.76 34.58 -19.16
N ALA A 6 -16.52 35.90 -19.08
CA ALA A 6 -16.04 36.70 -20.20
C ALA A 6 -14.68 37.38 -19.95
N HIS A 7 -14.04 37.16 -18.79
CA HIS A 7 -12.69 37.68 -18.49
C HIS A 7 -11.62 36.58 -18.42
N LEU A 8 -11.98 35.31 -18.56
CA LEU A 8 -11.01 34.20 -18.56
C LEU A 8 -10.60 33.75 -19.99
N LEU A 9 -11.30 34.21 -21.04
CA LEU A 9 -11.04 33.78 -22.41
C LEU A 9 -10.17 34.74 -23.25
N LEU A 10 -9.70 35.85 -22.68
CA LEU A 10 -8.82 36.82 -23.38
C LEU A 10 -7.36 36.77 -22.91
N VAL A 11 -7.04 36.01 -21.86
CA VAL A 11 -5.67 35.87 -21.33
C VAL A 11 -4.95 34.63 -21.90
N LEU A 12 -5.68 33.72 -22.55
CA LEU A 12 -5.14 32.45 -23.08
C LEU A 12 -4.86 32.44 -24.60
N ILE A 13 -4.96 33.58 -25.29
CA ILE A 13 -4.77 33.65 -26.76
C ILE A 13 -3.65 34.64 -27.20
N ILE A 14 -2.86 35.21 -26.27
CA ILE A 14 -1.75 36.15 -26.61
C ILE A 14 -0.37 35.63 -26.15
N LEU A 15 -0.21 34.33 -25.90
CA LEU A 15 1.11 33.73 -25.67
C LEU A 15 1.34 32.51 -26.56
N SER A 16 1.12 32.70 -27.86
CA SER A 16 1.68 31.83 -28.89
C SER A 16 2.29 32.69 -29.99
N LEU A 17 3.59 32.49 -30.21
CA LEU A 17 4.38 32.71 -31.43
C LEU A 17 5.38 33.88 -31.47
N GLN A 18 6.65 33.45 -31.51
CA GLN A 18 7.81 33.95 -32.28
C GLN A 18 8.87 34.81 -31.55
N ALA A 19 10.03 34.16 -31.40
CA ALA A 19 11.40 34.65 -31.10
C ALA A 19 11.93 35.64 -32.17
N PRO A 20 13.19 36.15 -32.14
CA PRO A 20 14.25 36.06 -31.13
C PRO A 20 14.81 37.44 -30.71
N ALA A 21 15.45 37.54 -29.55
CA ALA A 21 16.28 38.71 -29.23
C ALA A 21 17.58 38.29 -28.52
N THR A 22 18.67 38.52 -29.25
CA THR A 22 20.07 38.48 -28.82
C THR A 22 20.32 39.39 -27.62
N LEU A 23 21.00 38.87 -26.59
CA LEU A 23 21.73 39.69 -25.62
C LEU A 23 23.20 39.30 -25.64
N THR A 24 24.01 40.16 -26.24
CA THR A 24 25.47 40.14 -26.18
C THR A 24 25.98 40.64 -24.83
N GLY A 25 26.91 39.88 -24.26
CA GLY A 25 28.04 40.42 -23.51
C GLY A 25 27.93 40.33 -22.00
N LEU A 26 28.59 39.32 -21.42
CA LEU A 26 29.52 39.47 -20.31
C LEU A 26 30.51 38.29 -20.34
N THR A 27 31.72 38.59 -20.78
CA THR A 27 32.89 37.71 -20.71
C THR A 27 33.35 37.60 -19.26
N ASN A 28 33.61 36.38 -18.78
CA ASN A 28 34.90 36.03 -18.17
C ASN A 28 34.97 34.52 -17.87
N ASN A 29 36.13 33.97 -18.25
CA ASN A 29 36.52 32.57 -18.22
C ASN A 29 36.35 31.92 -16.85
N ASN A 30 35.60 30.81 -16.83
CA ASN A 30 35.84 29.56 -16.09
C ASN A 30 34.62 28.66 -16.36
N VAL A 31 34.63 27.93 -17.48
CA VAL A 31 33.60 26.92 -17.76
C VAL A 31 33.96 25.68 -16.96
N THR A 32 33.49 25.65 -15.73
CA THR A 32 33.17 24.39 -15.06
C THR A 32 31.88 23.91 -15.72
N VAL A 33 31.91 22.73 -16.35
CA VAL A 33 30.70 22.08 -16.89
C VAL A 33 29.71 21.94 -15.72
N PRO A 34 28.49 22.46 -15.81
CA PRO A 34 27.56 22.40 -14.69
C PRO A 34 27.14 20.94 -14.48
N TYR A 35 27.44 20.47 -13.27
CA TYR A 35 26.91 19.28 -12.64
C TYR A 35 25.41 19.19 -12.89
N TYR A 36 24.95 18.05 -13.43
CA TYR A 36 23.53 17.78 -13.64
C TYR A 36 22.78 17.92 -12.31
N GLN A 37 21.93 18.94 -12.19
CA GLN A 37 20.98 19.02 -11.09
C GLN A 37 19.79 18.14 -11.44
N GLU A 38 19.61 17.09 -10.65
CA GLU A 38 18.39 16.30 -10.60
C GLU A 38 17.21 17.23 -10.34
N VAL A 39 16.25 17.21 -11.26
CA VAL A 39 14.91 17.72 -10.98
C VAL A 39 14.16 16.55 -10.34
N GLU A 40 14.15 16.51 -9.01
CA GLU A 40 13.19 15.71 -8.25
C GLU A 40 11.77 16.21 -8.57
N SER A 41 11.16 15.70 -9.64
CA SER A 41 9.72 15.80 -9.83
C SER A 41 9.21 14.70 -10.77
N ALA A 42 8.31 13.87 -10.22
CA ALA A 42 7.63 12.71 -10.80
C ALA A 42 8.47 11.42 -10.83
N VAL A 43 8.25 10.57 -9.82
CA VAL A 43 8.65 9.16 -9.82
C VAL A 43 7.99 8.51 -11.04
N GLN A 44 8.76 8.29 -12.10
CA GLN A 44 8.43 7.40 -13.21
C GLN A 44 8.96 6.01 -12.84
N HIS A 45 8.13 4.98 -12.94
CA HIS A 45 8.45 3.62 -12.49
C HIS A 45 9.40 2.95 -13.50
N GLY A 46 10.66 2.74 -13.09
CA GLY A 46 11.59 1.90 -13.82
C GLY A 46 11.27 0.42 -13.69
N VAL A 47 11.73 -0.37 -14.65
CA VAL A 47 11.66 -1.83 -14.63
C VAL A 47 12.96 -2.40 -14.13
N VAL A 48 12.91 -3.24 -13.09
CA VAL A 48 14.10 -3.78 -12.40
C VAL A 48 14.21 -5.29 -12.62
N LEU A 49 15.27 -5.72 -13.30
CA LEU A 49 15.73 -7.10 -13.36
C LEU A 49 16.71 -7.33 -12.21
N THR A 50 16.35 -8.16 -11.25
CA THR A 50 17.20 -8.53 -10.13
C THR A 50 17.96 -9.81 -10.45
N ASP A 51 19.24 -9.86 -10.07
CA ASP A 51 20.03 -11.09 -10.06
C ASP A 51 19.92 -11.80 -8.70
N GLU A 52 20.37 -13.06 -8.63
CA GLU A 52 20.42 -13.82 -7.38
C GLU A 52 21.71 -13.52 -6.62
N TYR A 53 21.62 -13.15 -5.35
CA TYR A 53 22.83 -12.91 -4.56
C TYR A 53 23.66 -14.18 -4.37
N GLU A 54 24.85 -14.23 -4.96
CA GLU A 54 25.74 -15.40 -4.87
C GLU A 54 26.87 -15.22 -3.84
N GLY A 55 26.95 -14.06 -3.20
CA GLY A 55 27.96 -13.79 -2.17
C GLY A 55 29.35 -13.51 -2.75
N LEU A 56 29.42 -13.05 -4.00
CA LEU A 56 30.69 -12.79 -4.71
C LEU A 56 31.25 -11.38 -4.45
N GLY A 57 30.60 -10.63 -3.55
CA GLY A 57 31.00 -9.31 -3.06
C GLY A 57 30.84 -8.24 -4.13
N TRP A 58 31.86 -7.40 -4.33
CA TRP A 58 31.83 -6.32 -5.31
C TRP A 58 31.65 -6.76 -6.79
N ARG A 59 31.84 -8.03 -7.13
CA ARG A 59 31.66 -8.57 -8.51
C ARG A 59 30.21 -8.94 -8.84
N ASP A 60 29.38 -9.03 -7.81
CA ASP A 60 27.99 -9.50 -7.83
C ASP A 60 27.08 -8.31 -8.22
N LEU A 61 26.39 -8.46 -9.35
CA LEU A 61 25.47 -7.49 -9.94
C LEU A 61 24.10 -7.71 -9.32
N ARG A 62 23.67 -6.77 -8.48
CA ARG A 62 22.36 -6.84 -7.83
C ARG A 62 21.20 -6.75 -8.81
N ASN A 63 21.24 -5.78 -9.73
CA ASN A 63 20.14 -5.57 -10.67
C ASN A 63 20.50 -4.69 -11.88
N ILE A 64 19.66 -4.76 -12.92
CA ILE A 64 19.57 -3.83 -14.04
C ILE A 64 18.20 -3.14 -14.01
N THR A 65 18.18 -1.81 -14.11
CA THR A 65 16.98 -0.98 -14.12
C THR A 65 16.85 -0.22 -15.44
N VAL A 66 15.69 -0.25 -16.08
CA VAL A 66 15.36 0.53 -17.28
C VAL A 66 14.26 1.54 -16.97
N TYR A 67 14.48 2.81 -17.27
CA TYR A 67 13.48 3.88 -17.11
C TYR A 67 13.69 5.02 -18.11
N ASP A 68 12.79 6.00 -18.18
CA ASP A 68 12.98 7.23 -18.95
C ASP A 68 12.70 8.47 -18.10
N ASN A 69 13.18 9.62 -18.56
CA ASN A 69 12.90 10.92 -17.94
C ASN A 69 12.17 11.88 -18.92
N GLY A 70 11.48 11.34 -19.93
CA GLY A 70 10.82 12.07 -21.00
C GLY A 70 11.75 12.65 -22.08
N THR A 71 13.08 12.62 -21.88
CA THR A 71 14.06 13.08 -22.90
C THR A 71 15.14 12.06 -23.22
N HIS A 72 15.43 11.16 -22.27
CA HIS A 72 16.41 10.09 -22.40
C HIS A 72 15.79 8.79 -21.91
N LEU A 73 16.12 7.69 -22.60
CA LEU A 73 16.04 6.35 -22.04
C LEU A 73 17.28 6.16 -21.15
N VAL A 74 17.07 5.64 -19.95
CA VAL A 74 18.10 5.41 -18.95
C VAL A 74 18.16 3.92 -18.64
N VAL A 75 19.36 3.36 -18.75
CA VAL A 75 19.64 1.99 -18.29
C VAL A 75 20.69 2.10 -17.20
N GLU A 76 20.35 1.62 -16.01
CA GLU A 76 21.20 1.61 -14.83
C GLU A 76 21.46 0.17 -14.42
N TRP A 77 22.63 -0.12 -13.88
CA TRP A 77 22.89 -1.40 -13.26
C TRP A 77 23.69 -1.20 -11.98
N ILE A 78 23.29 -1.92 -10.94
CA ILE A 78 23.74 -1.76 -9.56
C ILE A 78 24.38 -3.05 -9.10
N TYR A 79 25.50 -2.94 -8.42
CA TYR A 79 26.25 -4.05 -7.82
C TYR A 79 26.10 -4.08 -6.30
N GLU A 80 26.32 -5.24 -5.72
CA GLU A 80 26.11 -5.49 -4.30
C GLU A 80 27.05 -4.70 -3.38
N GLU A 81 28.33 -4.62 -3.75
CA GLU A 81 29.34 -3.85 -3.02
C GLU A 81 30.04 -2.81 -3.93
N PRO A 82 30.65 -1.76 -3.33
CA PRO A 82 31.40 -0.78 -4.09
C PRO A 82 32.56 -1.35 -4.89
N TRP A 83 32.84 -0.73 -6.04
CA TRP A 83 33.90 -1.14 -6.95
C TRP A 83 35.26 -0.91 -6.26
N PRO A 84 36.22 -1.83 -6.42
CA PRO A 84 37.55 -1.65 -5.83
C PRO A 84 38.23 -0.42 -6.43
N LEU A 85 38.84 0.42 -5.58
CA LEU A 85 39.65 1.55 -6.05
C LEU A 85 40.95 1.01 -6.67
N PRO A 86 41.32 1.45 -7.90
CA PRO A 86 42.51 0.94 -8.56
C PRO A 86 43.79 1.30 -7.80
N GLY A 87 44.65 0.30 -7.60
CA GLY A 87 46.07 0.47 -7.28
C GLY A 87 46.92 0.40 -8.55
N ASP A 88 48.25 0.55 -8.44
CA ASP A 88 49.16 0.60 -9.60
C ASP A 88 49.23 -0.71 -10.41
N SER A 89 48.79 -1.86 -9.86
CA SER A 89 48.90 -3.20 -10.48
C SER A 89 47.57 -3.92 -10.72
N TYR A 90 46.43 -3.31 -10.36
CA TYR A 90 45.12 -3.96 -10.39
C TYR A 90 44.29 -3.46 -11.58
N TYR A 91 43.91 -4.38 -12.47
CA TYR A 91 43.03 -4.09 -13.60
C TYR A 91 41.69 -4.79 -13.38
N PHE A 92 40.60 -4.02 -13.41
CA PHE A 92 39.26 -4.60 -13.48
C PHE A 92 38.52 -4.08 -14.70
N GLU A 93 37.67 -4.94 -15.24
CA GLU A 93 36.82 -4.68 -16.39
C GLU A 93 35.42 -5.18 -16.02
N ARG A 94 34.39 -4.36 -16.22
CA ARG A 94 32.99 -4.80 -16.13
C ARG A 94 32.33 -4.48 -17.44
N ASN A 95 31.85 -5.51 -18.12
CA ASN A 95 31.23 -5.37 -19.44
C ASN A 95 29.79 -5.83 -19.37
N ILE A 96 28.84 -4.92 -19.51
CA ILE A 96 27.45 -5.30 -19.72
C ILE A 96 27.12 -5.11 -21.20
N ASN A 97 26.73 -6.19 -21.87
CA ASN A 97 26.20 -6.14 -23.24
C ASN A 97 24.70 -6.44 -23.22
N PHE A 98 23.92 -5.57 -23.85
CA PHE A 98 22.52 -5.85 -24.15
C PHE A 98 22.13 -5.22 -25.48
N ALA A 99 21.02 -5.70 -26.02
CA ALA A 99 20.39 -5.12 -27.19
C ALA A 99 19.11 -4.40 -26.78
N LEU A 100 18.87 -3.25 -27.41
CA LEU A 100 17.58 -2.61 -27.45
C LEU A 100 16.92 -2.92 -28.79
N ASP A 101 15.78 -3.58 -28.74
CA ASP A 101 14.87 -3.72 -29.88
C ASP A 101 13.88 -2.55 -29.84
N LEU A 102 13.94 -1.71 -30.90
CA LEU A 102 13.22 -0.44 -30.99
C LEU A 102 11.97 -0.53 -31.87
N ASP A 103 11.75 -1.65 -32.55
CA ASP A 103 10.66 -1.83 -33.51
C ASP A 103 9.77 -3.04 -33.22
N ASN A 104 10.15 -3.88 -32.24
CA ASN A 104 9.39 -4.99 -31.68
C ASN A 104 9.33 -6.23 -32.61
N ASP A 105 10.14 -6.33 -33.68
CA ASP A 105 10.05 -7.38 -34.73
C ASP A 105 11.03 -8.55 -34.54
N VAL A 106 10.55 -9.81 -34.56
CA VAL A 106 11.41 -11.04 -34.48
C VAL A 106 12.19 -11.33 -35.74
N LYS A 107 11.88 -10.69 -36.87
CA LYS A 107 12.78 -10.77 -38.03
C LYS A 107 14.20 -10.44 -37.59
N THR A 108 14.35 -9.60 -36.55
CA THR A 108 15.59 -9.26 -35.85
C THR A 108 16.44 -10.45 -35.34
N GLY A 109 15.88 -11.67 -35.32
CA GLY A 109 16.46 -12.89 -34.77
C GLY A 109 17.22 -13.78 -35.77
N LYS A 110 18.48 -13.41 -35.99
CA LYS A 110 19.59 -14.36 -35.92
C LYS A 110 20.76 -13.83 -35.08
N GLU A 111 21.03 -12.57 -34.81
CA GLU A 111 21.74 -11.83 -35.85
C GLU A 111 20.86 -11.54 -37.08
N GLY A 112 19.66 -10.96 -36.89
CA GLY A 112 18.61 -10.90 -37.93
C GLY A 112 17.89 -9.56 -38.06
N VAL A 113 18.36 -8.53 -37.37
CA VAL A 113 17.88 -7.14 -37.24
C VAL A 113 16.76 -6.60 -38.18
N GLU A 114 15.83 -5.81 -37.61
CA GLU A 114 15.18 -4.69 -38.28
C GLU A 114 15.47 -3.24 -37.72
N LEU A 115 15.77 -3.03 -36.43
CA LEU A 115 16.50 -1.85 -35.93
C LEU A 115 16.86 -2.10 -34.46
N GLY A 116 18.15 -2.02 -34.09
CA GLY A 116 18.55 -2.23 -32.70
C GLY A 116 19.83 -1.52 -32.32
N VAL A 117 20.01 -1.33 -31.00
CA VAL A 117 21.23 -0.73 -30.42
C VAL A 117 21.92 -1.75 -29.51
N ARG A 118 23.17 -2.09 -29.82
CA ARG A 118 24.04 -2.82 -28.89
C ARG A 118 24.77 -1.84 -28.01
N LEU A 119 24.80 -2.11 -26.71
CA LEU A 119 25.40 -1.25 -25.69
C LEU A 119 26.45 -2.03 -24.92
N GLY A 120 27.69 -1.54 -24.92
CA GLY A 120 28.77 -2.08 -24.09
C GLY A 120 29.48 -0.97 -23.34
N VAL A 121 29.54 -1.04 -22.00
CA VAL A 121 30.41 -0.17 -21.20
C VAL A 121 31.60 -0.97 -20.72
N PHE A 122 32.81 -0.48 -20.98
CA PHE A 122 34.06 -1.04 -20.49
C PHE A 122 34.71 0.00 -19.58
N HIS A 123 35.16 -0.38 -18.38
CA HIS A 123 35.98 0.50 -17.54
C HIS A 123 37.44 0.04 -17.63
N LEU A 124 38.35 0.95 -18.02
CA LEU A 124 39.77 0.64 -18.19
C LEU A 124 40.57 1.34 -17.09
N SER A 125 40.99 0.60 -16.07
CA SER A 125 41.85 1.11 -15.00
C SER A 125 43.24 1.48 -15.52
N THR A 126 43.54 2.77 -15.66
CA THR A 126 44.92 3.27 -15.55
C THR A 126 44.94 4.56 -14.74
N ALA A 127 45.26 4.45 -13.44
CA ALA A 127 45.66 5.52 -12.51
C ALA A 127 44.69 6.70 -12.24
N GLU A 128 43.58 6.86 -12.97
CA GLU A 128 42.55 7.88 -12.72
C GLU A 128 41.14 7.26 -12.71
N PRO A 129 40.33 7.45 -11.65
CA PRO A 129 38.91 7.09 -11.69
C PRO A 129 38.21 7.85 -12.82
N GLY A 130 37.57 7.14 -13.74
CA GLY A 130 36.73 7.76 -14.78
C GLY A 130 37.02 7.36 -16.22
N HIS A 131 37.89 6.38 -16.46
CA HIS A 131 38.13 5.88 -17.81
C HIS A 131 37.09 4.85 -18.24
N TYR A 132 36.31 5.14 -19.28
CA TYR A 132 35.31 4.22 -19.81
C TYR A 132 35.22 4.29 -21.32
N SER A 133 34.84 3.17 -21.94
CA SER A 133 34.35 3.15 -23.30
C SER A 133 32.90 2.70 -23.39
N LEU A 134 32.07 3.48 -24.08
CA LEU A 134 30.72 3.09 -24.46
C LEU A 134 30.72 2.79 -25.96
N GLU A 135 30.36 1.57 -26.33
CA GLU A 135 30.17 1.17 -27.73
C GLU A 135 28.67 1.08 -28.04
N LEU A 136 28.24 1.81 -29.07
CA LEU A 136 26.88 1.78 -29.63
C LEU A 136 26.92 1.24 -31.05
N GLU A 137 26.32 0.07 -31.29
CA GLU A 137 26.16 -0.47 -32.64
C GLU A 137 24.70 -0.35 -33.09
N PHE A 138 24.47 0.33 -34.21
CA PHE A 138 23.15 0.54 -34.80
C PHE A 138 22.98 -0.33 -36.02
N TYR A 139 21.87 -1.05 -36.07
CA TYR A 139 21.56 -1.98 -37.15
C TYR A 139 20.27 -1.56 -37.88
N ASN A 140 20.10 -1.99 -39.14
CA ASN A 140 18.93 -1.68 -39.98
C ASN A 140 17.89 -2.79 -40.06
N SER A 141 16.84 -2.52 -40.87
CA SER A 141 15.67 -3.36 -41.18
C SER A 141 15.99 -4.73 -41.80
N SER A 142 17.25 -5.16 -41.82
CA SER A 142 17.70 -6.34 -42.55
C SER A 142 18.96 -6.98 -41.98
N GLY A 143 19.30 -6.75 -40.72
CA GLY A 143 20.46 -7.39 -40.09
C GLY A 143 21.74 -6.56 -40.08
N ASN A 144 21.80 -5.48 -40.86
CA ASN A 144 23.10 -4.91 -41.24
C ASN A 144 23.50 -3.79 -40.28
N LEU A 145 24.73 -3.86 -39.79
CA LEU A 145 25.39 -2.78 -39.06
C LEU A 145 25.42 -1.52 -39.96
N ILE A 146 24.76 -0.46 -39.53
CA ILE A 146 24.73 0.84 -40.22
C ILE A 146 25.80 1.76 -39.66
N ASN A 147 26.02 1.70 -38.34
CA ASN A 147 26.88 2.65 -37.65
C ASN A 147 27.41 2.05 -36.35
N THR A 148 28.66 2.38 -36.01
CA THR A 148 29.26 2.10 -34.70
C THR A 148 29.75 3.42 -34.12
N LEU A 149 29.30 3.77 -32.92
CA LEU A 149 29.81 4.92 -32.18
C LEU A 149 30.59 4.40 -30.97
N LEU A 150 31.88 4.71 -30.92
CA LEU A 150 32.73 4.43 -29.77
C LEU A 150 33.05 5.74 -29.06
N PHE A 151 32.65 5.84 -27.80
CA PHE A 151 33.00 6.94 -26.92
C PHE A 151 34.07 6.47 -25.96
N VAL A 152 35.16 7.22 -25.81
CA VAL A 152 36.21 6.99 -24.81
C VAL A 152 36.36 8.30 -24.05
N ASP A 153 36.18 8.26 -22.73
CA ASP A 153 36.37 9.39 -21.80
C ASP A 153 35.68 10.71 -22.19
N ASN A 154 34.58 11.03 -21.49
CA ASN A 154 33.63 12.13 -21.75
C ASN A 154 32.62 11.83 -22.86
N ALA A 155 31.44 11.38 -22.44
CA ALA A 155 30.27 11.29 -23.28
C ALA A 155 29.95 12.66 -23.91
N THR A 156 29.95 12.71 -25.25
CA THR A 156 29.66 13.91 -26.05
C THR A 156 28.43 13.66 -26.92
N ASN A 157 27.72 14.74 -27.28
CA ASN A 157 26.47 14.74 -28.08
C ASN A 157 25.21 14.17 -27.38
N GLY A 158 25.04 14.39 -26.08
CA GLY A 158 23.79 14.09 -25.38
C GLY A 158 23.69 12.66 -24.83
N TYR A 159 24.49 11.72 -25.35
CA TYR A 159 24.78 10.48 -24.65
C TYR A 159 25.55 10.79 -23.36
N GLY A 160 25.20 10.11 -22.27
CA GLY A 160 25.83 10.28 -20.96
C GLY A 160 26.15 8.94 -20.31
N VAL A 161 27.32 8.80 -19.69
CA VAL A 161 27.65 7.68 -18.81
C VAL A 161 28.00 8.26 -17.45
N VAL A 162 27.34 7.79 -16.41
CA VAL A 162 27.60 8.14 -15.01
C VAL A 162 28.04 6.86 -14.31
N ILE A 163 29.25 6.89 -13.76
CA ILE A 163 29.81 5.78 -12.98
C ILE A 163 29.87 6.24 -11.53
N GLY A 164 29.13 5.56 -10.67
CA GLY A 164 29.17 5.73 -9.22
C GLY A 164 29.89 4.57 -8.54
N ASP A 165 29.97 4.63 -7.21
CA ASP A 165 30.71 3.63 -6.42
C ASP A 165 30.13 2.23 -6.54
N THR A 166 28.83 2.06 -6.80
CA THR A 166 28.14 0.76 -6.91
C THR A 166 27.33 0.62 -8.18
N PHE A 167 27.31 1.61 -9.07
CA PHE A 167 26.42 1.61 -10.23
C PHE A 167 27.06 2.20 -11.48
N VAL A 168 26.58 1.78 -12.64
CA VAL A 168 26.75 2.55 -13.89
C VAL A 168 25.37 2.88 -14.43
N ARG A 169 25.24 4.08 -14.94
CA ARG A 169 24.03 4.58 -15.57
C ARG A 169 24.36 5.17 -16.92
N ILE A 170 23.65 4.72 -17.94
CA ILE A 170 23.74 5.27 -19.29
C ILE A 170 22.49 6.09 -19.61
N HIS A 171 22.67 7.21 -20.29
CA HIS A 171 21.60 8.09 -20.75
C HIS A 171 21.63 8.14 -22.27
N LEU A 172 20.56 7.68 -22.90
CA LEU A 172 20.40 7.59 -24.35
C LEU A 172 19.33 8.59 -24.80
N PRO A 173 19.66 9.64 -25.57
CA PRO A 173 18.67 10.62 -26.02
C PRO A 173 17.60 9.98 -26.89
N LEU A 174 16.32 10.12 -26.50
CA LEU A 174 15.19 9.56 -27.25
C LEU A 174 15.18 10.05 -28.71
N SER A 175 15.51 11.34 -28.91
CA SER A 175 15.60 11.94 -30.25
C SER A 175 16.65 11.31 -31.16
N GLN A 176 17.71 10.70 -30.61
CA GLN A 176 18.75 10.03 -31.39
C GLN A 176 18.45 8.55 -31.61
N LEU A 177 17.67 7.94 -30.70
CA LEU A 177 17.08 6.61 -30.89
C LEU A 177 15.83 6.64 -31.79
N ASN A 178 15.38 7.83 -32.20
CA ASN A 178 14.13 8.04 -32.93
C ASN A 178 12.89 7.52 -32.16
N LEU A 179 12.92 7.67 -30.83
CA LEU A 179 11.84 7.32 -29.91
C LEU A 179 11.09 8.56 -29.44
N THR A 180 9.81 8.39 -29.18
CA THR A 180 8.85 9.38 -28.72
C THR A 180 7.91 8.78 -27.67
N GLN A 181 7.11 9.63 -27.02
CA GLN A 181 6.16 9.19 -25.99
C GLN A 181 5.18 8.14 -26.54
N GLY A 182 5.14 6.98 -25.88
CA GLY A 182 4.30 5.84 -26.26
C GLY A 182 4.94 4.84 -27.21
N ASP A 183 6.20 5.06 -27.63
CA ASP A 183 6.96 4.02 -28.32
C ASP A 183 7.38 2.93 -27.31
N VAL A 184 7.42 1.68 -27.76
CA VAL A 184 7.79 0.50 -26.97
C VAL A 184 9.26 0.18 -27.24
N VAL A 185 10.02 -0.09 -26.20
CA VAL A 185 11.40 -0.60 -26.30
C VAL A 185 11.49 -1.93 -25.57
N ARG A 186 12.17 -2.89 -26.20
CA ARG A 186 12.49 -4.18 -25.59
C ARG A 186 13.96 -4.24 -25.21
N LEU A 187 14.26 -4.58 -23.96
CA LEU A 187 15.61 -5.00 -23.57
C LEU A 187 15.74 -6.49 -23.87
N MET A 188 16.76 -6.85 -24.62
CA MET A 188 17.09 -8.24 -24.94
C MET A 188 18.49 -8.54 -24.42
N GLY A 189 18.68 -9.74 -23.87
CA GLY A 189 20.00 -10.27 -23.57
C GLY A 189 20.82 -10.45 -24.85
N TRP A 190 22.11 -10.17 -24.79
CA TRP A 190 23.09 -10.49 -25.83
C TRP A 190 23.94 -11.68 -25.35
N ASP A 191 24.54 -12.45 -26.27
CA ASP A 191 25.37 -13.66 -26.04
C ASP A 191 26.53 -13.52 -25.02
N PHE A 192 26.69 -12.37 -24.36
CA PHE A 192 27.67 -12.14 -23.29
C PHE A 192 27.10 -11.28 -22.15
N ILE A 193 26.89 -12.00 -21.07
CA ILE A 193 26.58 -11.65 -19.68
C ILE A 193 27.51 -10.54 -19.12
N PRO A 194 27.08 -9.70 -18.15
CA PRO A 194 27.96 -8.95 -17.27
C PRO A 194 29.18 -9.75 -16.82
N ASP A 195 30.34 -9.47 -17.42
CA ASP A 195 31.60 -10.12 -17.05
C ASP A 195 32.41 -9.13 -16.21
N SER A 196 32.62 -9.48 -14.95
CA SER A 196 33.52 -8.79 -14.04
C SER A 196 34.86 -9.52 -13.98
N ARG A 197 35.92 -8.86 -14.45
CA ARG A 197 37.28 -9.38 -14.40
C ARG A 197 38.07 -8.66 -13.33
N SER A 198 38.78 -9.42 -12.51
CA SER A 198 39.83 -8.94 -11.61
C SER A 198 41.14 -9.52 -12.10
N VAL A 199 42.06 -8.68 -12.57
CA VAL A 199 43.38 -9.12 -13.00
C VAL A 199 44.41 -8.76 -11.94
N ASP A 200 45.12 -9.78 -11.51
CA ASP A 200 46.33 -9.64 -10.73
C ASP A 200 47.56 -9.96 -11.59
N PHE A 201 48.60 -9.16 -11.43
CA PHE A 201 49.70 -9.09 -12.38
C PHE A 201 51.05 -9.02 -11.67
N ILE A 202 51.89 -10.03 -11.91
CA ILE A 202 53.29 -9.98 -11.46
C ILE A 202 54.04 -9.03 -12.40
N PRO A 203 54.59 -7.90 -11.91
CA PRO A 203 55.30 -6.95 -12.73
C PRO A 203 56.58 -7.57 -13.31
N ILE A 204 56.53 -7.88 -14.60
CA ILE A 204 57.69 -8.25 -15.40
C ILE A 204 58.08 -7.02 -16.21
N GLU A 205 59.32 -6.55 -16.08
CA GLU A 205 59.82 -5.46 -16.92
C GLU A 205 59.68 -5.87 -18.40
N TYR A 206 59.31 -4.93 -19.28
CA TYR A 206 59.12 -5.17 -20.73
C TYR A 206 60.41 -5.60 -21.50
N ASN A 207 61.44 -6.05 -20.79
CA ASN A 207 62.64 -6.69 -21.31
C ASN A 207 62.91 -7.98 -20.49
N GLU A 208 62.79 -9.14 -21.14
CA GLU A 208 63.06 -10.52 -20.70
C GLU A 208 63.43 -10.75 -19.22
N TYR A 209 62.52 -11.34 -18.44
CA TYR A 209 62.88 -11.96 -17.16
C TYR A 209 63.29 -13.43 -17.39
N ASN A 210 64.59 -13.66 -17.47
CA ASN A 210 65.17 -14.98 -17.72
C ASN A 210 65.28 -15.81 -16.42
N VAL A 211 64.57 -16.93 -16.36
CA VAL A 211 64.51 -17.83 -15.21
C VAL A 211 65.29 -19.12 -15.49
N SER A 212 66.28 -19.46 -14.65
CA SER A 212 66.98 -20.75 -14.75
C SER A 212 66.13 -21.89 -14.20
N VAL A 213 65.62 -22.76 -15.06
CA VAL A 213 64.71 -23.84 -14.67
C VAL A 213 65.49 -25.02 -14.08
N HIS A 214 65.11 -25.46 -12.87
CA HIS A 214 65.72 -26.62 -12.21
C HIS A 214 64.96 -27.91 -12.51
N THR A 215 65.70 -29.02 -12.66
CA THR A 215 65.11 -30.35 -12.79
C THR A 215 64.63 -30.87 -11.43
N LEU A 216 63.35 -31.18 -11.30
CA LEU A 216 62.72 -31.70 -10.08
C LEU A 216 61.70 -32.81 -10.43
N GLN A 217 61.57 -33.81 -9.56
CA GLN A 217 60.46 -34.76 -9.64
C GLN A 217 59.30 -34.21 -8.83
N VAL A 218 58.41 -33.50 -9.51
CA VAL A 218 57.12 -33.00 -8.98
C VAL A 218 56.02 -33.88 -9.55
N VAL A 219 55.03 -34.22 -8.72
CA VAL A 219 53.77 -34.80 -9.18
C VAL A 219 52.70 -33.73 -9.01
N VAL A 220 51.90 -33.47 -10.06
CA VAL A 220 50.78 -32.55 -9.96
C VAL A 220 49.67 -33.22 -9.16
N ASP A 221 49.70 -33.01 -7.84
CA ASP A 221 48.77 -33.59 -6.86
C ASP A 221 48.35 -32.58 -5.78
N GLY A 222 48.72 -31.31 -5.97
CA GLY A 222 48.36 -30.22 -5.10
C GLY A 222 49.14 -30.18 -3.79
N LYS A 223 50.31 -30.82 -3.70
CA LYS A 223 51.17 -30.71 -2.51
C LYS A 223 52.30 -29.71 -2.72
N ALA A 224 52.08 -28.47 -2.26
CA ALA A 224 53.07 -27.39 -2.31
C ALA A 224 54.42 -27.71 -1.60
N ASP A 225 54.45 -28.70 -0.69
CA ASP A 225 55.67 -29.14 0.02
C ASP A 225 56.68 -29.87 -0.89
N GLU A 226 56.28 -30.32 -2.08
CA GLU A 226 57.18 -30.95 -3.07
C GLU A 226 58.15 -29.93 -3.70
N TRP A 227 57.81 -28.64 -3.64
CA TRP A 227 58.56 -27.54 -4.25
C TRP A 227 59.63 -26.96 -3.32
N LEU A 228 60.89 -26.87 -3.76
CA LEU A 228 61.98 -26.42 -2.90
C LEU A 228 61.94 -24.89 -2.70
N LYS A 229 62.33 -24.44 -1.50
CA LYS A 229 62.44 -22.98 -1.19
C LYS A 229 63.42 -22.23 -2.11
N LYS A 230 64.40 -22.94 -2.68
CA LYS A 230 65.48 -22.41 -3.52
C LYS A 230 65.16 -22.41 -5.02
N ASP A 231 63.99 -22.90 -5.42
CA ASP A 231 63.57 -22.89 -6.82
C ASP A 231 63.28 -21.46 -7.27
N PRO A 232 63.36 -21.18 -8.58
CA PRO A 232 63.12 -19.84 -9.08
C PRO A 232 61.71 -19.37 -8.71
N GLN A 233 61.63 -18.14 -8.20
CA GLN A 233 60.43 -17.58 -7.62
C GLN A 233 60.24 -16.17 -8.14
N LEU A 234 59.14 -15.98 -8.87
CA LEU A 234 58.61 -14.67 -9.16
C LEU A 234 57.72 -14.30 -7.98
N ILE A 235 57.90 -13.10 -7.44
CA ILE A 235 57.15 -12.61 -6.29
C ILE A 235 56.43 -11.35 -6.74
N ASP A 236 55.13 -11.34 -6.52
CA ASP A 236 54.32 -10.16 -6.68
C ASP A 236 54.42 -9.29 -5.42
N PRO A 237 54.89 -8.04 -5.52
CA PRO A 237 54.71 -7.09 -4.43
C PRO A 237 53.21 -6.85 -4.17
N PRO A 238 52.78 -6.57 -2.92
CA PRO A 238 51.36 -6.31 -2.65
C PRO A 238 50.80 -5.09 -3.41
N ASP A 239 49.67 -5.27 -4.08
CA ASP A 239 49.09 -4.32 -5.05
C ASP A 239 48.28 -3.18 -4.41
N ASN A 240 47.86 -3.34 -3.14
CA ASN A 240 47.10 -2.34 -2.38
C ASN A 240 47.31 -2.51 -0.85
N THR A 241 47.20 -1.43 -0.06
CA THR A 241 47.44 -1.42 1.40
C THR A 241 46.23 -1.09 2.27
N TYR A 242 45.05 -0.81 1.69
CA TYR A 242 43.95 -0.20 2.47
C TYR A 242 42.70 -1.07 2.71
N VAL A 243 42.42 -2.11 1.93
CA VAL A 243 41.23 -2.98 2.14
C VAL A 243 41.52 -4.45 1.79
N ASN A 244 41.58 -5.32 2.81
CA ASN A 244 41.94 -6.74 2.63
C ASN A 244 40.89 -7.54 1.84
N SER A 245 39.61 -7.16 1.87
CA SER A 245 38.54 -7.83 1.12
C SER A 245 38.60 -7.58 -0.40
N TRP A 246 39.52 -6.74 -0.87
CA TRP A 246 39.72 -6.48 -2.30
C TRP A 246 40.92 -7.24 -2.90
N GLN A 247 41.59 -8.07 -2.09
CA GLN A 247 42.75 -8.88 -2.50
C GLN A 247 42.42 -10.38 -2.69
N TYR A 248 41.14 -10.70 -2.88
CA TYR A 248 40.70 -12.09 -3.07
C TYR A 248 41.41 -12.73 -4.27
N GLY A 249 42.15 -13.82 -4.00
CA GLY A 249 42.83 -14.58 -5.04
C GLY A 249 44.08 -13.89 -5.63
N ASN A 250 44.68 -12.92 -4.95
CA ASN A 250 45.91 -12.24 -5.41
C ASN A 250 47.05 -13.25 -5.66
N LEU A 251 47.51 -13.39 -6.90
CA LEU A 251 48.73 -14.07 -7.33
C LEU A 251 49.98 -13.48 -6.66
N THR A 252 50.37 -14.04 -5.52
CA THR A 252 51.58 -13.59 -4.81
C THR A 252 52.89 -14.10 -5.40
N LYS A 253 52.86 -15.25 -6.07
CA LYS A 253 54.09 -15.99 -6.37
C LYS A 253 53.91 -17.05 -7.44
N VAL A 254 54.93 -17.18 -8.29
CA VAL A 254 55.04 -18.29 -9.24
C VAL A 254 56.35 -19.05 -9.01
N LYS A 255 56.27 -20.39 -8.94
CA LYS A 255 57.42 -21.29 -9.01
C LYS A 255 57.40 -22.08 -10.30
N ILE A 256 58.58 -22.33 -10.85
CA ILE A 256 58.76 -23.05 -12.11
C ILE A 256 59.80 -24.15 -11.93
N ALA A 257 59.46 -25.36 -12.37
CA ALA A 257 60.34 -26.52 -12.36
C ALA A 257 60.10 -27.36 -13.62
N ALA A 258 60.98 -28.30 -13.92
CA ALA A 258 60.77 -29.23 -15.04
C ALA A 258 61.33 -30.62 -14.75
N ASN A 259 60.93 -31.60 -15.54
CA ASN A 259 61.64 -32.88 -15.65
C ASN A 259 61.86 -33.23 -17.13
N ASP A 260 62.28 -34.47 -17.41
CA ASP A 260 62.54 -34.92 -18.79
C ASP A 260 61.27 -34.99 -19.68
N THR A 261 60.08 -34.78 -19.12
CA THR A 261 58.79 -34.99 -19.79
C THR A 261 57.81 -33.83 -19.65
N HIS A 262 57.89 -33.02 -18.60
CA HIS A 262 56.93 -31.96 -18.30
C HIS A 262 57.61 -30.68 -17.81
N LEU A 263 56.98 -29.54 -18.11
CA LEU A 263 57.19 -28.26 -17.44
C LEU A 263 56.11 -28.12 -16.35
N PHE A 264 56.52 -27.81 -15.13
CA PHE A 264 55.64 -27.63 -13.98
C PHE A 264 55.62 -26.18 -13.52
N MET A 265 54.43 -25.69 -13.17
CA MET A 265 54.21 -24.35 -12.64
C MET A 265 53.31 -24.40 -11.42
N LEU A 266 53.66 -23.62 -10.39
CA LEU A 266 52.85 -23.44 -9.18
C LEU A 266 52.58 -21.94 -8.99
N PHE A 267 51.31 -21.56 -9.12
CA PHE A 267 50.79 -20.23 -8.86
C PHE A 267 50.25 -20.19 -7.44
N THR A 268 50.75 -19.29 -6.59
CA THR A 268 50.33 -19.15 -5.19
C THR A 268 49.54 -17.87 -5.01
N VAL A 269 48.45 -17.94 -4.26
CA VAL A 269 47.64 -16.76 -3.91
C VAL A 269 47.65 -16.43 -2.41
N ASN A 270 47.51 -15.15 -2.05
CA ASN A 270 47.62 -14.69 -0.65
C ASN A 270 46.41 -15.12 0.20
N ASP A 271 45.23 -15.04 -0.40
CA ASP A 271 43.92 -15.32 0.21
C ASP A 271 43.32 -16.65 -0.26
N ARG A 272 42.07 -16.90 0.14
CA ARG A 272 41.31 -18.07 -0.28
C ARG A 272 40.72 -17.85 -1.67
N ILE A 273 40.95 -18.77 -2.61
CA ILE A 273 40.12 -18.96 -3.81
C ILE A 273 38.82 -19.66 -3.34
N PRO A 274 37.65 -18.99 -3.34
CA PRO A 274 36.42 -19.60 -2.87
C PRO A 274 36.08 -20.85 -3.68
N LYS A 275 35.78 -21.97 -3.00
CA LYS A 275 35.30 -23.19 -3.68
C LYS A 275 33.95 -23.00 -4.38
N GLU A 276 33.23 -21.94 -4.04
CA GLU A 276 31.93 -21.54 -4.60
C GLU A 276 32.05 -21.00 -6.04
N ILE A 277 33.21 -20.45 -6.43
CA ILE A 277 33.55 -20.07 -7.83
C ILE A 277 33.39 -21.26 -8.80
N MET A 278 33.50 -22.50 -8.30
CA MET A 278 33.42 -23.72 -9.11
C MET A 278 31.98 -24.24 -9.33
N ARG A 279 30.95 -23.56 -8.81
CA ARG A 279 29.55 -24.03 -8.86
C ARG A 279 28.56 -23.09 -9.56
N SER A 280 28.92 -21.83 -9.76
CA SER A 280 28.18 -20.79 -10.51
C SER A 280 29.12 -20.20 -11.56
N PRO A 281 28.71 -19.43 -12.58
CA PRO A 281 29.48 -19.22 -13.83
C PRO A 281 30.75 -18.34 -13.70
N SER A 282 31.45 -18.39 -12.58
CA SER A 282 32.79 -17.83 -12.42
C SER A 282 33.90 -18.80 -12.89
N SER A 283 35.02 -18.23 -13.31
CA SER A 283 36.22 -18.97 -13.73
C SER A 283 37.51 -18.24 -13.35
N ILE A 284 38.60 -18.99 -13.31
CA ILE A 284 39.95 -18.50 -13.05
C ILE A 284 40.74 -18.68 -14.34
N HIS A 285 41.28 -17.59 -14.86
CA HIS A 285 42.10 -17.61 -16.05
C HIS A 285 43.55 -17.29 -15.70
N ILE A 286 44.51 -18.05 -16.22
CA ILE A 286 45.94 -17.71 -16.11
C ILE A 286 46.48 -17.49 -17.52
N LYS A 287 47.06 -16.30 -17.76
CA LYS A 287 47.70 -15.93 -19.02
C LYS A 287 49.21 -15.82 -18.83
N MET A 288 49.98 -16.43 -19.73
CA MET A 288 51.43 -16.28 -19.74
C MET A 288 51.98 -16.21 -21.16
N GLU A 289 52.99 -15.38 -21.35
CA GLU A 289 53.77 -15.31 -22.59
C GLU A 289 55.19 -15.82 -22.35
N LEU A 290 55.54 -16.90 -23.05
CA LEU A 290 56.75 -17.70 -22.84
C LEU A 290 57.70 -17.66 -24.05
N ASP A 291 58.99 -17.61 -23.75
CA ASP A 291 60.11 -17.69 -24.68
C ASP A 291 61.05 -18.82 -24.23
N PHE A 292 61.17 -19.86 -25.06
CA PHE A 292 61.96 -21.06 -24.77
C PHE A 292 63.37 -20.99 -25.35
N GLU A 293 63.62 -20.07 -26.28
CA GLU A 293 64.88 -19.91 -27.00
C GLU A 293 65.29 -18.45 -26.94
N PRO A 294 66.34 -18.06 -26.18
CA PRO A 294 66.60 -16.68 -25.75
C PRO A 294 66.89 -15.71 -26.92
N ASP A 295 65.85 -15.34 -27.65
CA ASP A 295 65.85 -14.55 -28.88
C ASP A 295 64.97 -13.29 -28.75
N GLY A 296 64.23 -13.19 -27.64
CA GLY A 296 63.42 -12.04 -27.29
C GLY A 296 62.09 -11.98 -28.03
N GLN A 297 61.57 -13.12 -28.48
CA GLN A 297 60.23 -13.25 -29.06
C GLN A 297 59.39 -14.27 -28.27
N VAL A 298 58.08 -14.03 -28.21
CA VAL A 298 57.13 -15.00 -27.63
C VAL A 298 57.02 -16.22 -28.55
N ASP A 299 57.45 -17.38 -28.05
CA ASP A 299 57.31 -18.67 -28.71
C ASP A 299 55.90 -19.26 -28.52
N LYS A 300 55.41 -19.23 -27.28
CA LYS A 300 54.10 -19.77 -26.89
C LYS A 300 53.40 -18.85 -25.90
N GLY A 301 52.09 -18.71 -26.10
CA GLY A 301 51.17 -18.21 -25.09
C GLY A 301 50.45 -19.37 -24.41
N LEU A 302 50.29 -19.26 -23.10
CA LEU A 302 49.57 -20.22 -22.27
C LEU A 302 48.33 -19.53 -21.70
N TYR A 303 47.17 -20.15 -21.90
CA TYR A 303 45.91 -19.71 -21.33
C TYR A 303 45.18 -20.85 -20.63
N ILE A 304 45.11 -20.80 -19.31
CA ILE A 304 44.50 -21.86 -18.49
C ILE A 304 43.14 -21.35 -18.01
N ILE A 305 42.06 -22.11 -18.16
CA ILE A 305 40.71 -21.76 -17.69
C ILE A 305 40.23 -22.84 -16.71
N LEU A 306 39.93 -22.42 -15.48
CA LEU A 306 39.47 -23.31 -14.39
C LEU A 306 38.14 -22.79 -13.85
N GLY A 307 37.03 -23.51 -14.07
CA GLY A 307 35.70 -23.09 -13.62
C GLY A 307 34.58 -23.65 -14.50
N SER A 308 33.33 -23.24 -14.27
CA SER A 308 32.18 -23.54 -15.16
C SER A 308 31.99 -25.01 -15.60
N GLY A 309 32.39 -25.99 -14.78
CA GLY A 309 32.24 -27.42 -15.14
C GLY A 309 33.16 -27.92 -16.25
N THR A 310 34.16 -27.12 -16.68
CA THR A 310 35.18 -27.49 -17.67
C THR A 310 36.59 -27.15 -17.16
N GLU A 311 37.52 -28.09 -17.23
CA GLU A 311 38.95 -27.88 -16.92
C GLU A 311 39.73 -27.88 -18.24
N GLU A 312 40.07 -26.71 -18.77
CA GLU A 312 40.69 -26.57 -20.10
C GLU A 312 42.02 -25.81 -20.05
N VAL A 313 43.01 -26.28 -20.83
CA VAL A 313 44.30 -25.62 -21.02
C VAL A 313 44.49 -25.33 -22.51
N HIS A 314 44.49 -24.06 -22.87
CA HIS A 314 44.68 -23.55 -24.22
C HIS A 314 46.14 -23.13 -24.40
N ILE A 315 46.80 -23.64 -25.44
CA ILE A 315 48.18 -23.28 -25.78
C ILE A 315 48.18 -22.70 -27.19
N TYR A 316 48.42 -21.40 -27.28
CA TYR A 316 48.48 -20.71 -28.57
C TYR A 316 49.93 -20.42 -28.95
N SER A 317 50.24 -20.54 -30.23
CA SER A 317 51.48 -20.04 -30.80
C SER A 317 51.17 -18.98 -31.83
N ARG A 318 52.14 -18.13 -32.19
CA ARG A 318 51.98 -17.07 -33.21
C ARG A 318 51.53 -17.60 -34.59
N HIS A 319 51.49 -18.92 -34.80
CA HIS A 319 51.22 -19.56 -36.08
C HIS A 319 50.18 -20.71 -36.04
N SER A 320 49.65 -21.07 -34.88
CA SER A 320 48.54 -22.01 -34.71
C SER A 320 48.01 -22.01 -33.27
N GLU A 321 46.70 -22.16 -33.10
CA GLU A 321 46.08 -22.50 -31.82
C GLU A 321 46.05 -24.04 -31.69
N GLU A 322 46.67 -24.58 -30.66
CA GLU A 322 46.56 -26.01 -30.33
C GLU A 322 45.89 -26.13 -28.95
N THR A 323 44.68 -26.68 -28.93
CA THR A 323 43.98 -27.00 -27.68
C THR A 323 44.49 -28.32 -27.13
N CYS A 324 44.95 -28.32 -25.89
CA CYS A 324 45.31 -29.54 -25.17
C CYS A 324 44.25 -29.78 -24.09
N GLY A 325 43.21 -30.54 -24.45
CA GLY A 325 42.18 -30.94 -23.48
C GLY A 325 42.73 -31.89 -22.41
N TYR A 326 42.05 -31.94 -21.28
CA TYR A 326 42.22 -33.06 -20.34
C TYR A 326 42.01 -34.37 -21.11
N PRO A 327 42.93 -35.37 -21.05
CA PRO A 327 43.83 -35.65 -19.94
C PRO A 327 45.34 -35.44 -20.23
N THR A 328 45.72 -34.70 -21.28
CA THR A 328 47.15 -34.59 -21.66
C THR A 328 47.94 -33.56 -20.85
N CYS A 329 47.33 -32.43 -20.46
CA CYS A 329 47.85 -31.56 -19.42
C CYS A 329 47.27 -31.97 -18.05
N ILE A 330 48.03 -31.83 -16.98
CA ILE A 330 47.57 -32.12 -15.62
C ILE A 330 47.41 -30.79 -14.88
N VAL A 331 46.23 -30.55 -14.31
CA VAL A 331 45.95 -29.39 -13.47
C VAL A 331 45.41 -29.87 -12.14
N GLU A 332 45.93 -29.33 -11.05
CA GLU A 332 45.41 -29.52 -9.70
C GLU A 332 45.42 -28.18 -8.98
N PHE A 333 44.40 -27.88 -8.19
CA PHE A 333 44.33 -26.59 -7.50
C PHE A 333 43.66 -26.74 -6.13
N SER A 334 43.96 -25.78 -5.24
CA SER A 334 43.36 -25.67 -3.92
C SER A 334 42.80 -24.27 -3.72
N ASP A 335 42.37 -23.98 -2.49
CA ASP A 335 41.96 -22.63 -2.14
C ASP A 335 43.14 -21.64 -1.99
N LYS A 336 44.40 -22.08 -2.20
CA LYS A 336 45.59 -21.21 -2.04
C LYS A 336 46.62 -21.29 -3.16
N PHE A 337 46.51 -22.25 -4.08
CA PHE A 337 47.44 -22.38 -5.19
C PHE A 337 46.82 -23.15 -6.35
N ILE A 338 47.40 -22.98 -7.53
CA ILE A 338 47.11 -23.70 -8.77
C ILE A 338 48.42 -24.33 -9.24
N GLU A 339 48.40 -25.62 -9.53
CA GLU A 339 49.52 -26.43 -9.99
C GLU A 339 49.22 -27.00 -11.37
N VAL A 340 50.15 -26.80 -12.31
CA VAL A 340 49.98 -27.20 -13.70
C VAL A 340 51.21 -27.96 -14.18
N GLY A 341 50.99 -29.08 -14.85
CA GLY A 341 52.00 -29.87 -15.54
C GLY A 341 51.69 -29.97 -17.03
N ILE A 342 52.56 -29.40 -17.85
CA ILE A 342 52.41 -29.39 -19.31
C ILE A 342 53.45 -30.32 -19.92
N PRO A 343 53.06 -31.33 -20.72
CA PRO A 343 54.03 -32.19 -21.39
C PRO A 343 54.87 -31.38 -22.36
N LEU A 344 56.19 -31.61 -22.35
CA LEU A 344 57.12 -30.92 -23.25
C LEU A 344 56.79 -31.16 -24.72
N SER A 345 56.21 -32.32 -25.06
CA SER A 345 55.75 -32.62 -26.41
C SER A 345 54.64 -31.68 -26.90
N VAL A 346 53.78 -31.19 -26.01
CA VAL A 346 52.71 -30.22 -26.36
C VAL A 346 53.31 -28.83 -26.59
N LEU A 347 54.40 -28.50 -25.89
CA LEU A 347 55.16 -27.27 -26.13
C LEU A 347 56.04 -27.34 -27.38
N GLY A 348 56.16 -28.51 -28.02
CA GLY A 348 57.06 -28.75 -29.15
C GLY A 348 58.54 -28.89 -28.75
N LEU A 349 58.80 -29.29 -27.51
CA LEU A 349 60.14 -29.42 -26.93
C LEU A 349 60.52 -30.89 -26.71
N ASP A 350 61.74 -31.27 -27.11
CA ASP A 350 62.29 -32.62 -26.88
C ASP A 350 62.88 -32.81 -25.47
N LYS A 351 63.18 -31.70 -24.78
CA LYS A 351 63.74 -31.65 -23.42
C LYS A 351 63.43 -30.29 -22.78
N ALA A 352 63.51 -30.22 -21.45
CA ALA A 352 63.27 -28.98 -20.73
C ALA A 352 64.28 -27.88 -21.12
N PRO A 353 63.86 -26.60 -21.17
CA PRO A 353 64.75 -25.47 -21.42
C PRO A 353 65.69 -25.25 -20.21
N ASN A 354 66.92 -24.81 -20.48
CA ASN A 354 67.87 -24.44 -19.41
C ASN A 354 67.57 -23.05 -18.83
N THR A 355 66.97 -22.17 -19.64
CA THR A 355 66.53 -20.82 -19.30
C THR A 355 65.17 -20.60 -19.95
N LEU A 356 64.21 -20.07 -19.21
CA LEU A 356 62.88 -19.71 -19.70
C LEU A 356 62.72 -18.19 -19.63
N GLY A 357 62.46 -17.56 -20.78
CA GLY A 357 62.06 -16.18 -20.88
C GLY A 357 60.57 -16.02 -20.59
N ILE A 358 60.21 -15.00 -19.81
CA ILE A 358 58.84 -14.68 -19.44
C ILE A 358 58.61 -13.21 -19.73
N PHE A 359 57.56 -12.92 -20.49
CA PHE A 359 57.16 -11.55 -20.85
C PHE A 359 56.03 -11.02 -19.98
N GLN A 360 55.06 -11.88 -19.66
CA GLN A 360 53.88 -11.50 -18.89
C GLN A 360 53.33 -12.71 -18.13
N ILE A 361 52.83 -12.49 -16.90
CA ILE A 361 52.03 -13.45 -16.16
C ILE A 361 50.85 -12.72 -15.54
N GLU A 362 49.64 -13.20 -15.83
CA GLU A 362 48.39 -12.63 -15.32
C GLU A 362 47.54 -13.73 -14.71
N LEU A 363 46.90 -13.42 -13.58
CA LEU A 363 45.78 -14.19 -13.04
C LEU A 363 44.51 -13.34 -13.19
N GLN A 364 43.51 -13.83 -13.90
CA GLN A 364 42.21 -13.17 -14.07
C GLN A 364 41.14 -13.98 -13.31
N LEU A 365 40.42 -13.34 -12.41
CA LEU A 365 39.20 -13.89 -11.81
C LEU A 365 38.02 -13.32 -12.57
N VAL A 366 37.28 -14.18 -13.24
CA VAL A 366 36.19 -13.85 -14.15
C VAL A 366 34.89 -14.27 -13.49
N THR A 367 33.93 -13.36 -13.38
CA THR A 367 32.60 -13.62 -12.86
C THR A 367 31.60 -13.19 -13.92
N ILE A 368 30.85 -14.17 -14.40
CA ILE A 368 29.76 -14.00 -15.34
C ILE A 368 28.50 -13.89 -14.49
N ASP A 369 27.76 -12.80 -14.60
CA ASP A 369 26.59 -12.50 -13.79
C ASP A 369 25.45 -11.99 -14.69
N ASP A 370 24.32 -12.68 -14.76
CA ASP A 370 23.29 -12.40 -15.77
C ASP A 370 21.88 -12.23 -15.17
N PRO A 371 21.47 -11.01 -14.81
CA PRO A 371 20.09 -10.74 -14.36
C PRO A 371 19.07 -10.94 -15.49
N CYS A 372 19.54 -11.11 -16.73
CA CYS A 372 18.73 -11.48 -17.90
C CYS A 372 18.77 -13.01 -18.15
N ARG A 373 19.25 -13.85 -17.23
CA ARG A 373 19.28 -15.31 -17.36
C ARG A 373 18.28 -15.98 -16.42
N ALA A 374 17.72 -17.10 -16.88
CA ALA A 374 16.95 -17.98 -16.00
C ALA A 374 17.90 -18.79 -15.09
N PRO A 375 17.70 -18.82 -13.76
CA PRO A 375 18.67 -19.35 -12.79
C PRO A 375 19.00 -20.85 -12.92
N GLU A 376 18.25 -21.63 -13.72
CA GLU A 376 18.35 -23.10 -13.74
C GLU A 376 18.91 -23.73 -15.03
N VAL A 377 19.30 -22.97 -16.07
CA VAL A 377 19.64 -23.58 -17.38
C VAL A 377 21.04 -23.23 -17.92
N TRP A 378 21.80 -24.29 -18.21
CA TRP A 378 23.14 -24.26 -18.81
C TRP A 378 23.09 -24.05 -20.34
N ARG A 379 22.20 -23.17 -20.85
CA ARG A 379 22.03 -22.95 -22.29
C ARG A 379 21.97 -21.46 -22.67
N PRO A 380 22.60 -21.03 -23.78
CA PRO A 380 22.92 -19.63 -24.04
C PRO A 380 21.83 -18.78 -24.76
N PHE A 381 20.57 -19.20 -24.89
CA PHE A 381 19.69 -18.60 -25.92
C PHE A 381 18.41 -17.88 -25.47
N VAL A 382 18.14 -17.72 -24.16
CA VAL A 382 16.85 -17.14 -23.73
C VAL A 382 16.97 -16.23 -22.52
N SER A 383 16.39 -15.04 -22.63
CA SER A 383 16.32 -14.03 -21.58
C SER A 383 14.87 -13.61 -21.28
N PRO A 384 14.56 -13.13 -20.05
CA PRO A 384 13.36 -12.36 -19.77
C PRO A 384 13.23 -11.20 -20.77
N LEU A 385 11.99 -10.89 -21.14
CA LEU A 385 11.71 -9.77 -22.02
C LEU A 385 11.32 -8.58 -21.15
N VAL A 386 12.19 -7.56 -21.10
CA VAL A 386 11.84 -6.28 -20.48
C VAL A 386 11.17 -5.43 -21.55
N ILE A 387 9.94 -5.03 -21.30
CA ILE A 387 9.15 -4.19 -22.22
C ILE A 387 8.93 -2.85 -21.53
N TYR A 388 9.31 -1.76 -22.20
CA TYR A 388 9.24 -0.43 -21.63
C TYR A 388 8.55 0.56 -22.58
N ASP A 389 7.43 1.13 -22.14
CA ASP A 389 6.71 2.19 -22.83
C ASP A 389 7.27 3.55 -22.44
N ILE A 390 7.79 4.29 -23.42
CA ILE A 390 8.39 5.61 -23.19
C ILE A 390 7.36 6.56 -22.56
N SER A 391 7.71 7.07 -21.38
CA SER A 391 6.93 7.96 -20.50
C SER A 391 5.74 7.32 -19.76
N TYR A 392 5.53 6.00 -19.89
CA TYR A 392 4.44 5.28 -19.22
C TYR A 392 4.94 4.17 -18.27
N GLY A 393 6.20 3.76 -18.38
CA GLY A 393 6.78 2.68 -17.55
C GLY A 393 6.83 1.36 -18.30
N GLY A 394 7.16 0.26 -17.63
CA GLY A 394 7.27 -1.03 -18.30
C GLY A 394 7.00 -2.21 -17.38
N TYR A 395 7.17 -3.42 -17.90
CA TYR A 395 7.10 -4.65 -17.13
C TYR A 395 8.02 -5.73 -17.71
N ILE A 396 8.14 -6.85 -16.99
CA ILE A 396 9.03 -7.97 -17.35
C ILE A 396 8.18 -9.18 -17.66
N ALA A 397 8.23 -9.70 -18.89
CA ALA A 397 7.75 -11.04 -19.17
C ALA A 397 8.87 -12.04 -18.83
N ARG A 398 8.73 -12.74 -17.70
CA ARG A 398 9.72 -13.73 -17.24
C ARG A 398 9.52 -15.06 -17.95
N VAL A 399 10.63 -15.72 -18.24
CA VAL A 399 10.65 -17.10 -18.73
C VAL A 399 10.26 -18.01 -17.58
N VAL A 400 9.18 -18.79 -17.76
CA VAL A 400 8.73 -19.79 -16.76
C VAL A 400 9.20 -21.19 -17.09
N ASP A 401 9.53 -21.45 -18.35
CA ASP A 401 10.11 -22.70 -18.81
C ASP A 401 10.65 -22.57 -20.25
N GLU A 402 11.59 -23.42 -20.65
CA GLU A 402 12.14 -23.45 -22.00
C GLU A 402 12.50 -24.87 -22.46
N ALA A 403 12.54 -25.05 -23.78
CA ALA A 403 13.11 -26.25 -24.35
C ALA A 403 13.73 -25.98 -25.72
N SER A 404 14.98 -26.45 -25.91
CA SER A 404 15.70 -26.34 -27.18
C SER A 404 16.14 -27.69 -27.72
N SER A 405 16.16 -27.80 -29.05
CA SER A 405 16.88 -28.88 -29.74
C SER A 405 18.39 -28.81 -29.47
N ARG A 406 19.08 -29.96 -29.39
CA ARG A 406 20.54 -30.03 -29.08
C ARG A 406 21.38 -29.68 -30.31
N TRP A 407 22.71 -29.79 -30.26
CA TRP A 407 23.55 -29.90 -31.46
C TRP A 407 23.98 -31.36 -31.61
N SER A 408 23.54 -32.04 -32.66
CA SER A 408 24.01 -33.35 -33.06
C SER A 408 25.34 -33.20 -33.78
N THR A 409 26.44 -33.52 -33.09
CA THR A 409 27.78 -33.69 -33.68
C THR A 409 27.94 -35.03 -34.41
N ASP A 410 26.91 -35.89 -34.43
CA ASP A 410 26.99 -37.22 -35.02
C ASP A 410 26.88 -37.15 -36.55
N ASP A 411 27.85 -37.75 -37.25
CA ASP A 411 28.01 -37.86 -38.71
C ASP A 411 26.82 -38.55 -39.43
N VAL A 412 25.60 -38.01 -39.34
CA VAL A 412 24.41 -38.50 -40.05
C VAL A 412 24.00 -37.50 -41.12
N GLU A 413 23.74 -37.95 -42.35
CA GLU A 413 23.33 -37.03 -43.42
C GLU A 413 21.91 -36.44 -43.18
N PRO A 414 21.72 -35.11 -43.33
CA PRO A 414 20.43 -34.45 -43.13
C PRO A 414 19.36 -34.90 -44.15
N PRO A 415 18.05 -34.77 -43.80
CA PRO A 415 17.51 -33.98 -42.68
C PRO A 415 17.11 -34.76 -41.41
N TYR A 416 17.13 -34.09 -40.26
CA TYR A 416 16.81 -34.63 -38.92
C TYR A 416 15.35 -34.39 -38.53
N PHE A 417 14.68 -35.36 -37.89
CA PHE A 417 13.42 -35.15 -37.19
C PHE A 417 13.69 -34.74 -35.73
N VAL A 418 13.19 -33.58 -35.33
CA VAL A 418 13.49 -32.97 -34.02
C VAL A 418 12.21 -32.80 -33.21
N ARG A 419 12.23 -33.28 -31.96
CA ARG A 419 11.15 -33.16 -30.98
C ARG A 419 11.70 -32.71 -29.63
N PHE A 420 11.10 -31.70 -29.04
CA PHE A 420 11.46 -31.16 -27.72
C PHE A 420 10.23 -30.59 -27.02
N ARG A 421 10.26 -30.48 -25.68
CA ARG A 421 9.08 -30.12 -24.87
C ARG A 421 9.42 -29.16 -23.75
N SER A 422 8.63 -28.09 -23.65
CA SER A 422 8.50 -27.25 -22.46
C SER A 422 7.39 -27.85 -21.57
N ILE A 423 7.68 -28.07 -20.29
CA ILE A 423 6.78 -28.57 -19.25
C ILE A 423 6.65 -27.52 -18.14
N PHE A 424 5.46 -26.94 -18.01
CA PHE A 424 5.11 -26.07 -16.90
C PHE A 424 3.95 -26.70 -16.11
N SER A 425 4.23 -27.20 -14.90
CA SER A 425 3.26 -27.95 -14.09
C SER A 425 2.69 -29.16 -14.85
N THR A 426 1.37 -29.21 -15.09
CA THR A 426 0.70 -30.26 -15.88
C THR A 426 0.41 -29.86 -17.33
N ILE A 427 0.99 -28.75 -17.80
CA ILE A 427 0.88 -28.25 -19.18
C ILE A 427 2.19 -28.57 -19.89
N TYR A 428 2.13 -29.08 -21.12
CA TYR A 428 3.32 -29.23 -21.95
C TYR A 428 3.10 -28.78 -23.40
N ALA A 429 4.06 -28.03 -23.93
CA ALA A 429 4.15 -27.63 -25.33
C ALA A 429 5.23 -28.44 -26.03
N GLU A 430 4.92 -28.99 -27.22
CA GLU A 430 5.82 -29.81 -28.03
C GLU A 430 5.89 -29.25 -29.46
N ALA A 431 7.09 -29.04 -30.00
CA ALA A 431 7.31 -28.79 -31.42
C ALA A 431 7.92 -30.00 -32.12
N ASN A 432 7.42 -30.28 -33.32
CA ASN A 432 7.92 -31.33 -34.21
C ASN A 432 8.26 -30.71 -35.58
N TYR A 433 9.51 -30.86 -36.05
CA TYR A 433 9.95 -30.34 -37.35
C TYR A 433 11.11 -31.14 -37.97
N THR A 434 11.40 -30.84 -39.23
CA THR A 434 12.53 -31.43 -39.97
C THR A 434 13.53 -30.34 -40.39
N SER A 435 14.84 -30.51 -40.14
CA SER A 435 15.86 -29.48 -40.44
C SER A 435 17.21 -30.05 -40.87
N LYS A 436 18.04 -29.24 -41.55
CA LYS A 436 19.45 -29.56 -41.85
C LYS A 436 20.39 -29.42 -40.64
N TYR A 437 20.07 -28.54 -39.69
CA TYR A 437 20.79 -28.36 -38.41
C TYR A 437 19.81 -28.15 -37.27
N GLU A 438 20.23 -28.46 -36.04
CA GLU A 438 19.39 -28.33 -34.84
C GLU A 438 19.59 -26.94 -34.18
N LEU A 439 18.62 -26.01 -34.30
CA LEU A 439 18.55 -24.77 -33.51
C LEU A 439 17.10 -24.23 -33.48
N ALA A 440 16.21 -24.85 -32.69
CA ALA A 440 14.88 -24.31 -32.40
C ALA A 440 14.61 -24.37 -30.89
N THR A 441 13.98 -23.33 -30.37
CA THR A 441 13.65 -23.18 -28.94
C THR A 441 12.19 -22.76 -28.78
N ILE A 442 11.46 -23.40 -27.87
CA ILE A 442 10.16 -22.92 -27.38
C ILE A 442 10.41 -22.32 -26.01
N VAL A 443 9.92 -21.10 -25.82
CA VAL A 443 10.02 -20.37 -24.56
C VAL A 443 8.62 -20.10 -24.05
N ALA A 444 8.38 -20.40 -22.78
CA ALA A 444 7.14 -20.10 -22.08
C ALA A 444 7.32 -18.85 -21.22
N TYR A 445 6.43 -17.88 -21.38
CA TYR A 445 6.43 -16.63 -20.63
C TYR A 445 5.22 -16.53 -19.68
N SER A 446 5.44 -15.95 -18.50
CA SER A 446 4.40 -15.74 -17.48
C SER A 446 3.39 -14.65 -17.85
N LEU A 447 3.80 -13.72 -18.71
CA LEU A 447 3.03 -12.54 -19.11
C LEU A 447 2.97 -12.45 -20.63
N GLU A 448 1.98 -11.69 -21.09
CA GLU A 448 1.82 -11.33 -22.49
C GLU A 448 3.12 -10.66 -22.98
N PRO A 449 3.81 -11.16 -24.02
CA PRO A 449 5.14 -10.64 -24.41
C PRO A 449 5.16 -9.41 -25.33
N THR A 450 4.03 -8.84 -25.76
CA THR A 450 4.01 -7.64 -26.62
C THR A 450 3.82 -6.32 -25.87
N GLY A 451 3.29 -6.37 -24.65
CA GLY A 451 3.00 -5.19 -23.82
C GLY A 451 1.78 -4.40 -24.21
N THR A 452 1.25 -4.64 -25.39
CA THR A 452 0.19 -3.81 -25.96
C THR A 452 -1.02 -4.64 -26.38
N ALA A 453 -0.86 -5.95 -26.60
CA ALA A 453 -1.93 -6.81 -27.04
C ALA A 453 -2.77 -7.33 -25.88
N THR A 454 -4.08 -7.43 -26.11
CA THR A 454 -5.01 -8.08 -25.18
C THR A 454 -5.71 -9.25 -25.86
N LEU A 455 -5.98 -10.29 -25.08
CA LEU A 455 -6.89 -11.35 -25.52
C LEU A 455 -8.30 -10.78 -25.74
N PRO A 456 -9.12 -11.41 -26.60
CA PRO A 456 -10.52 -10.99 -26.79
C PRO A 456 -11.29 -10.90 -25.47
N ASP A 457 -12.18 -9.91 -25.37
CA ASP A 457 -12.94 -9.61 -24.15
C ASP A 457 -13.58 -10.86 -23.52
N GLY A 458 -13.31 -11.05 -22.23
CA GLY A 458 -13.88 -12.13 -21.43
C GLY A 458 -13.10 -13.46 -21.46
N LEU A 459 -11.97 -13.53 -22.16
CA LEU A 459 -11.07 -14.68 -22.17
C LEU A 459 -9.87 -14.49 -21.24
N LEU A 460 -9.40 -15.60 -20.66
CA LEU A 460 -8.20 -15.67 -19.81
C LEU A 460 -7.19 -16.66 -20.39
N PRO A 461 -5.88 -16.37 -20.33
CA PRO A 461 -4.86 -17.35 -20.67
C PRO A 461 -4.92 -18.50 -19.65
N ILE A 462 -5.03 -19.74 -20.13
CA ILE A 462 -4.98 -20.97 -19.32
C ILE A 462 -3.64 -21.68 -19.44
N THR A 463 -2.74 -21.13 -20.26
CA THR A 463 -1.35 -21.58 -20.44
C THR A 463 -0.41 -20.39 -20.35
N PRO A 464 0.90 -20.62 -20.17
CA PRO A 464 1.90 -19.61 -20.51
C PRO A 464 1.74 -19.11 -21.95
N PHE A 465 2.33 -17.95 -22.22
CA PHE A 465 2.51 -17.44 -23.57
C PHE A 465 3.74 -18.10 -24.18
N TYR A 466 3.55 -18.86 -25.25
CA TYR A 466 4.62 -19.60 -25.92
C TYR A 466 5.15 -18.82 -27.11
N ILE A 467 6.47 -18.70 -27.20
CA ILE A 467 7.18 -18.17 -28.38
C ILE A 467 8.07 -19.27 -28.94
N LEU A 468 8.00 -19.49 -30.25
CA LEU A 468 8.92 -20.37 -30.98
C LEU A 468 10.02 -19.53 -31.64
N ARG A 469 11.28 -19.78 -31.26
CA ARG A 469 12.47 -19.13 -31.82
C ARG A 469 13.26 -20.11 -32.67
N LEU A 470 13.67 -19.69 -33.87
CA LEU A 470 14.50 -20.47 -34.78
C LEU A 470 15.85 -19.78 -34.97
N GLY A 471 16.96 -20.51 -34.81
CA GLY A 471 18.30 -19.97 -35.04
C GLY A 471 18.61 -19.70 -36.52
N ASP A 472 17.96 -20.39 -37.45
CA ASP A 472 17.98 -20.04 -38.87
C ASP A 472 16.72 -20.58 -39.56
N PRO A 473 15.78 -19.71 -39.98
CA PRO A 473 14.52 -20.17 -40.58
C PRO A 473 14.71 -20.80 -41.97
N ASN A 474 15.82 -20.52 -42.68
CA ASN A 474 16.04 -20.98 -44.06
C ASN A 474 16.40 -22.46 -44.15
N ILE A 475 16.77 -23.10 -43.04
CA ILE A 475 17.19 -24.51 -42.99
C ILE A 475 16.10 -25.44 -42.46
N VAL A 476 14.95 -24.88 -42.04
CA VAL A 476 13.78 -25.59 -41.54
C VAL A 476 12.88 -25.99 -42.71
N GLN A 477 12.34 -27.21 -42.66
CA GLN A 477 11.24 -27.62 -43.54
C GLN A 477 9.91 -27.27 -42.88
N TRP A 478 9.17 -26.37 -43.52
CA TRP A 478 7.85 -25.91 -43.08
C TRP A 478 6.72 -26.85 -43.57
N PRO A 479 5.60 -26.95 -42.82
CA PRO A 479 5.29 -26.30 -41.55
C PRO A 479 5.89 -27.02 -40.32
N ILE A 480 5.98 -26.30 -39.20
CA ILE A 480 6.31 -26.85 -37.89
C ILE A 480 5.00 -27.23 -37.19
N GLU A 481 4.88 -28.45 -36.67
CA GLU A 481 3.70 -28.84 -35.89
C GLU A 481 3.95 -28.53 -34.41
N LEU A 482 3.20 -27.56 -33.86
CA LEU A 482 3.20 -27.27 -32.43
C LEU A 482 1.96 -27.86 -31.76
N THR A 483 2.16 -28.55 -30.65
CA THR A 483 1.10 -29.17 -29.85
C THR A 483 1.15 -28.68 -28.41
N ILE A 484 0.03 -28.16 -27.90
CA ILE A 484 -0.14 -27.78 -26.49
C ILE A 484 -1.08 -28.78 -25.82
N ASN A 485 -0.62 -29.39 -24.73
CA ASN A 485 -1.34 -30.40 -24.00
C ASN A 485 -1.60 -29.91 -22.58
N ILE A 486 -2.86 -30.02 -22.13
CA ILE A 486 -3.32 -29.50 -20.85
C ILE A 486 -4.06 -30.62 -20.12
N SER A 487 -3.65 -30.95 -18.89
CA SER A 487 -4.39 -31.90 -18.07
C SER A 487 -5.83 -31.40 -17.79
N THR A 488 -6.83 -32.28 -17.87
CA THR A 488 -8.20 -31.89 -17.48
C THR A 488 -8.34 -31.64 -15.98
N ALA A 489 -7.40 -32.13 -15.16
CA ALA A 489 -7.37 -31.85 -13.73
C ALA A 489 -7.09 -30.37 -13.42
N THR A 490 -6.37 -29.66 -14.31
CA THR A 490 -6.13 -28.21 -14.21
C THR A 490 -7.24 -27.34 -14.79
N LEU A 491 -8.31 -27.95 -15.31
CA LEU A 491 -9.41 -27.25 -15.99
C LEU A 491 -10.76 -27.35 -15.25
N ASP A 492 -10.74 -27.78 -13.98
CA ASP A 492 -11.96 -27.90 -13.18
C ASP A 492 -12.60 -26.52 -12.95
N GLY A 493 -13.91 -26.42 -13.17
CA GLY A 493 -14.65 -25.15 -13.12
C GLY A 493 -14.70 -24.35 -14.43
N LEU A 494 -13.87 -24.65 -15.44
CA LEU A 494 -13.90 -23.97 -16.74
C LEU A 494 -14.89 -24.64 -17.71
N ASP A 495 -15.48 -23.83 -18.60
CA ASP A 495 -16.26 -24.36 -19.72
C ASP A 495 -15.31 -24.94 -20.79
N LEU A 496 -14.99 -26.23 -20.64
CA LEU A 496 -14.10 -26.97 -21.54
C LEU A 496 -14.49 -26.86 -23.03
N SER A 497 -15.77 -26.57 -23.34
CA SER A 497 -16.24 -26.41 -24.71
C SER A 497 -15.83 -25.08 -25.37
N LYS A 498 -15.27 -24.16 -24.58
CA LYS A 498 -14.88 -22.81 -25.02
C LYS A 498 -13.37 -22.53 -24.86
N ILE A 499 -12.58 -23.56 -24.59
CA ILE A 499 -11.12 -23.49 -24.63
C ILE A 499 -10.68 -23.35 -26.08
N LYS A 500 -9.84 -22.36 -26.38
CA LYS A 500 -9.39 -22.02 -27.73
C LYS A 500 -7.93 -21.65 -27.77
N LEU A 501 -7.25 -22.02 -28.85
CA LEU A 501 -5.89 -21.57 -29.14
C LEU A 501 -5.92 -20.23 -29.85
N PHE A 502 -5.15 -19.27 -29.34
CA PHE A 502 -4.96 -17.95 -29.91
C PHE A 502 -3.53 -17.76 -30.37
N ILE A 503 -3.37 -17.01 -31.46
CA ILE A 503 -2.10 -16.53 -31.96
C ILE A 503 -2.14 -15.00 -32.05
N PHE A 504 -1.06 -14.35 -31.63
CA PHE A 504 -0.89 -12.92 -31.86
C PHE A 504 -0.74 -12.64 -33.36
N ASN A 505 -1.59 -11.75 -33.89
CA ASN A 505 -1.51 -11.27 -35.26
C ASN A 505 -0.99 -9.84 -35.25
N ASP A 506 0.26 -9.69 -35.69
CA ASP A 506 0.99 -8.44 -35.69
C ASP A 506 0.33 -7.34 -36.53
N THR A 507 -0.21 -7.69 -37.72
CA THR A 507 -0.89 -6.72 -38.59
C THR A 507 -2.12 -6.13 -37.91
N SER A 508 -2.84 -6.93 -37.12
CA SER A 508 -4.03 -6.48 -36.39
C SER A 508 -3.71 -5.94 -34.99
N LYS A 509 -2.50 -6.19 -34.48
CA LYS A 509 -2.06 -6.02 -33.09
C LYS A 509 -3.04 -6.65 -32.08
N LYS A 510 -3.56 -7.85 -32.39
CA LYS A 510 -4.56 -8.59 -31.58
C LYS A 510 -4.32 -10.09 -31.59
N TYR A 511 -4.79 -10.76 -30.56
CA TYR A 511 -4.92 -12.22 -30.55
C TYR A 511 -6.11 -12.68 -31.38
N GLU A 512 -5.86 -13.56 -32.33
CA GLU A 512 -6.85 -14.16 -33.22
C GLU A 512 -6.98 -15.67 -32.96
N GLU A 513 -8.21 -16.19 -33.03
CA GLU A 513 -8.47 -17.63 -32.86
C GLU A 513 -7.86 -18.44 -34.01
N VAL A 514 -7.15 -19.51 -33.68
CA VAL A 514 -6.53 -20.39 -34.67
C VAL A 514 -7.60 -21.29 -35.30
N SER A 515 -7.88 -21.08 -36.59
CA SER A 515 -9.02 -21.70 -37.30
C SER A 515 -8.87 -23.20 -37.65
N GLN A 516 -7.70 -23.81 -37.47
CA GLN A 516 -7.43 -25.23 -37.77
C GLN A 516 -7.13 -26.07 -36.51
N GLU A 517 -8.06 -26.09 -35.55
CA GLU A 517 -8.02 -27.05 -34.44
C GLU A 517 -8.33 -28.47 -34.98
N TYR A 518 -7.33 -29.35 -35.07
CA TYR A 518 -7.57 -30.78 -35.24
C TYR A 518 -7.17 -31.53 -33.97
N TRP A 519 -8.15 -32.18 -33.33
CA TRP A 519 -7.91 -33.12 -32.25
C TRP A 519 -7.15 -34.31 -32.83
N SER A 520 -5.88 -34.51 -32.46
CA SER A 520 -5.20 -35.73 -32.88
C SER A 520 -5.93 -36.92 -32.26
N LEU A 521 -6.29 -37.89 -33.11
CA LEU A 521 -7.15 -39.04 -32.75
C LEU A 521 -6.45 -40.06 -31.84
N GLU A 522 -5.26 -39.75 -31.32
CA GLU A 522 -4.54 -40.55 -30.34
C GLU A 522 -4.46 -39.76 -29.02
N ARG A 523 -5.56 -39.78 -28.26
CA ARG A 523 -5.59 -39.29 -26.87
C ARG A 523 -4.42 -39.90 -26.09
N PRO A 524 -3.44 -39.12 -25.59
CA PRO A 524 -2.38 -39.66 -24.74
C PRO A 524 -2.94 -40.17 -23.39
N SER A 525 -4.15 -39.75 -23.02
CA SER A 525 -4.88 -40.12 -21.81
C SER A 525 -6.34 -39.63 -21.94
N PRO A 526 -7.35 -40.26 -21.30
CA PRO A 526 -8.70 -39.69 -21.20
C PRO A 526 -8.78 -38.32 -20.51
N ASP A 527 -7.71 -37.90 -19.83
CA ASP A 527 -7.68 -36.73 -18.93
C ASP A 527 -6.81 -35.57 -19.47
N THR A 528 -6.79 -35.35 -20.79
CA THR A 528 -5.96 -34.30 -21.42
C THR A 528 -6.68 -33.62 -22.59
N VAL A 529 -6.62 -32.29 -22.65
CA VAL A 529 -7.00 -31.46 -23.80
C VAL A 529 -5.76 -31.24 -24.66
N VAL A 530 -5.87 -31.47 -25.97
CA VAL A 530 -4.75 -31.35 -26.92
C VAL A 530 -5.14 -30.36 -28.02
N LEU A 531 -4.37 -29.29 -28.17
CA LEU A 531 -4.54 -28.25 -29.18
C LEU A 531 -3.30 -28.25 -30.08
N CYS A 532 -3.51 -28.29 -31.39
CA CYS A 532 -2.44 -28.34 -32.39
C CYS A 532 -2.52 -27.15 -33.34
N ILE A 533 -1.37 -26.68 -33.81
CA ILE A 533 -1.25 -25.70 -34.90
C ILE A 533 -0.16 -26.14 -35.88
N SER A 534 -0.50 -26.14 -37.17
CA SER A 534 0.46 -26.28 -38.27
C SER A 534 1.03 -24.90 -38.58
N TYR A 535 2.19 -24.63 -38.01
CA TYR A 535 2.83 -23.34 -38.01
C TYR A 535 3.65 -23.13 -39.30
N SER A 536 3.19 -22.27 -40.20
CA SER A 536 3.79 -22.10 -41.54
C SER A 536 4.91 -21.05 -41.57
N GLU A 537 5.74 -21.09 -42.63
CA GLU A 537 6.76 -20.06 -42.89
C GLU A 537 6.14 -18.67 -42.98
N GLU A 538 5.00 -18.54 -43.65
CA GLU A 538 4.28 -17.27 -43.77
C GLU A 538 3.80 -16.77 -42.39
N MET A 539 3.33 -17.66 -41.51
CA MET A 539 2.92 -17.29 -40.15
C MET A 539 4.10 -16.88 -39.28
N TYR A 540 5.27 -17.50 -39.46
CA TYR A 540 6.52 -17.10 -38.79
C TYR A 540 7.06 -15.76 -39.29
N LEU A 541 6.86 -15.45 -40.58
CA LEU A 541 7.35 -14.22 -41.20
C LEU A 541 6.32 -13.06 -41.18
N ALA A 542 5.10 -13.28 -40.69
CA ALA A 542 4.00 -12.32 -40.75
C ALA A 542 4.07 -11.17 -39.72
N GLY A 543 5.03 -11.18 -38.79
CA GLY A 543 5.33 -10.06 -37.89
C GLY A 543 6.00 -10.47 -36.57
N ASP A 544 5.95 -9.54 -35.60
CA ASP A 544 6.46 -9.61 -34.22
C ASP A 544 5.94 -10.83 -33.46
N ASP A 545 6.79 -11.44 -32.62
CA ASP A 545 6.74 -12.82 -32.08
C ASP A 545 5.41 -13.57 -32.23
N PRO A 546 5.38 -14.74 -32.87
CA PRO A 546 4.15 -15.53 -32.94
C PRO A 546 3.83 -16.12 -31.57
N ILE A 547 3.17 -15.31 -30.77
CA ILE A 547 2.84 -15.64 -29.41
C ILE A 547 1.59 -16.50 -29.44
N LEU A 548 1.74 -17.69 -28.90
CA LEU A 548 0.68 -18.68 -28.81
C LEU A 548 0.24 -18.80 -27.37
N VAL A 549 -1.07 -18.74 -27.16
CA VAL A 549 -1.65 -18.89 -25.84
C VAL A 549 -2.98 -19.62 -25.97
N VAL A 550 -3.23 -20.56 -25.07
CA VAL A 550 -4.56 -21.14 -24.96
C VAL A 550 -5.34 -20.28 -24.00
N ALA A 551 -6.55 -19.88 -24.38
CA ALA A 551 -7.42 -19.09 -23.53
C ALA A 551 -8.83 -19.70 -23.44
N ALA A 552 -9.52 -19.38 -22.36
CA ALA A 552 -10.89 -19.81 -22.11
C ALA A 552 -11.70 -18.68 -21.47
N PRO A 553 -13.02 -18.62 -21.70
CA PRO A 553 -13.86 -17.65 -21.02
C PRO A 553 -13.88 -17.91 -19.52
N ALA A 554 -13.60 -16.86 -18.74
CA ALA A 554 -13.67 -16.94 -17.30
C ALA A 554 -15.11 -17.23 -16.87
N THR A 555 -15.37 -18.39 -16.26
CA THR A 555 -16.50 -18.53 -15.35
C THR A 555 -16.20 -17.65 -14.15
N THR A 556 -17.11 -16.74 -13.78
CA THR A 556 -16.93 -15.87 -12.60
C THR A 556 -16.60 -16.70 -11.35
N LEU A 557 -15.45 -16.45 -10.75
CA LEU A 557 -14.94 -17.20 -9.60
C LEU A 557 -15.60 -16.73 -8.30
N ARG A 558 -15.89 -17.64 -7.37
CA ARG A 558 -16.35 -17.26 -6.02
C ARG A 558 -15.24 -16.66 -5.16
N SER A 559 -14.02 -17.14 -5.36
CA SER A 559 -12.84 -16.70 -4.62
C SER A 559 -11.61 -16.63 -5.53
N LEU A 560 -10.74 -15.66 -5.28
CA LEU A 560 -9.45 -15.47 -5.96
C LEU A 560 -8.36 -15.30 -4.90
N TRP A 561 -7.16 -15.80 -5.15
CA TRP A 561 -5.98 -15.60 -4.31
C TRP A 561 -4.92 -14.84 -5.12
N VAL A 562 -4.24 -13.87 -4.49
CA VAL A 562 -3.25 -12.98 -5.09
C VAL A 562 -2.01 -12.93 -4.19
N ASP A 563 -0.82 -12.94 -4.79
CA ASP A 563 0.50 -12.97 -4.12
C ASP A 563 1.54 -12.25 -5.02
N ASP A 564 2.50 -11.53 -4.46
CA ASP A 564 3.57 -10.81 -5.17
C ASP A 564 4.95 -11.49 -5.17
N ASP A 565 5.16 -12.50 -4.33
CA ASP A 565 6.46 -13.14 -4.10
C ASP A 565 6.59 -14.53 -4.73
N TRP A 566 5.71 -14.89 -5.67
CA TRP A 566 5.75 -16.17 -6.39
C TRP A 566 6.98 -16.38 -7.30
N LEU A 567 8.02 -15.56 -7.13
CA LEU A 567 9.29 -15.66 -7.84
C LEU A 567 10.43 -16.30 -7.02
N GLN A 568 10.31 -16.49 -5.69
CA GLN A 568 11.43 -16.99 -4.87
C GLN A 568 11.26 -18.42 -4.31
N HIS A 569 10.12 -19.06 -4.50
CA HIS A 569 9.91 -20.43 -4.00
C HIS A 569 9.90 -21.43 -5.15
N ALA A 570 10.83 -22.38 -5.07
CA ALA A 570 11.00 -23.52 -5.96
C ALA A 570 9.65 -24.05 -6.47
N LEU A 571 9.56 -24.19 -7.79
CA LEU A 571 8.58 -24.96 -8.55
C LEU A 571 7.82 -25.99 -7.70
N GLY A 572 6.61 -25.67 -7.20
CA GLY A 572 5.78 -26.74 -6.60
C GLY A 572 4.69 -26.42 -5.58
N GLU A 573 4.51 -25.22 -5.03
CA GLU A 573 3.48 -25.01 -4.00
C GLU A 573 2.24 -24.26 -4.53
N VAL A 574 1.46 -24.99 -5.34
CA VAL A 574 0.05 -24.65 -5.61
C VAL A 574 -0.76 -25.06 -4.37
N PHE A 575 -1.28 -24.09 -3.60
CA PHE A 575 -2.21 -24.40 -2.53
C PHE A 575 -3.51 -24.98 -3.10
N TYR A 576 -3.69 -26.29 -2.92
CA TYR A 576 -4.95 -26.98 -3.15
C TYR A 576 -5.94 -26.64 -2.03
N ASP A 577 -6.84 -25.69 -2.26
CA ASP A 577 -8.17 -25.77 -1.66
C ASP A 577 -9.24 -25.22 -2.64
N HIS A 578 -9.96 -26.15 -3.28
CA HIS A 578 -11.25 -25.95 -3.96
C HIS A 578 -11.30 -25.06 -5.23
N GLY A 579 -10.49 -25.37 -6.24
CA GLY A 579 -10.74 -24.93 -7.63
C GLY A 579 -10.00 -23.66 -8.04
N LEU A 580 -8.68 -23.71 -7.98
CA LEU A 580 -7.79 -22.59 -8.30
C LEU A 580 -7.62 -22.44 -9.82
N LEU A 581 -7.99 -21.27 -10.37
CA LEU A 581 -7.42 -20.78 -11.61
C LEU A 581 -6.20 -19.95 -11.22
N LEU A 582 -5.00 -20.46 -11.51
CA LEU A 582 -3.80 -19.64 -11.57
C LEU A 582 -4.05 -18.63 -12.71
N ILE A 583 -4.43 -17.39 -12.40
CA ILE A 583 -4.47 -16.35 -13.44
C ILE A 583 -3.01 -16.00 -13.72
N MET A 584 -2.44 -16.72 -14.66
CA MET A 584 -1.13 -16.43 -15.21
C MET A 584 -1.15 -15.00 -15.77
N GLY A 585 -0.21 -14.17 -15.31
CA GLY A 585 0.06 -12.90 -15.96
C GLY A 585 -0.77 -11.69 -15.51
N LEU A 586 -1.32 -11.66 -14.30
CA LEU A 586 -1.46 -10.36 -13.63
C LEU A 586 -0.15 -10.14 -12.88
N ASN A 587 0.71 -9.29 -13.44
CA ASN A 587 1.81 -8.70 -12.67
C ASN A 587 1.27 -8.34 -11.29
N ALA A 588 1.80 -8.96 -10.24
CA ALA A 588 1.48 -8.62 -8.85
C ALA A 588 1.92 -7.20 -8.45
N TRP A 589 2.50 -6.47 -9.42
CA TRP A 589 2.76 -5.04 -9.37
C TRP A 589 1.52 -4.19 -9.68
N TYR A 590 0.36 -4.81 -9.99
CA TYR A 590 -0.92 -4.16 -10.25
C TYR A 590 -1.98 -4.66 -9.26
N ALA A 591 -2.85 -3.77 -8.82
CA ALA A 591 -3.97 -4.09 -7.93
C ALA A 591 -4.84 -5.26 -8.43
N PRO A 592 -5.52 -5.99 -7.51
CA PRO A 592 -6.36 -7.14 -7.86
C PRO A 592 -7.40 -6.77 -8.92
N ASN A 593 -7.38 -7.46 -10.07
CA ASN A 593 -8.37 -7.25 -11.10
C ASN A 593 -9.72 -7.85 -10.69
N LEU A 594 -10.68 -6.98 -10.39
CA LEU A 594 -12.01 -7.34 -9.87
C LEU A 594 -12.92 -8.01 -10.90
N THR A 595 -12.54 -8.02 -12.18
CA THR A 595 -13.38 -8.54 -13.27
C THR A 595 -13.71 -10.03 -13.08
N PHE A 596 -12.79 -10.79 -12.48
CA PHE A 596 -12.81 -12.26 -12.45
C PHE A 596 -13.61 -12.86 -11.29
N VAL A 597 -13.84 -12.11 -10.21
CA VAL A 597 -14.58 -12.59 -9.04
C VAL A 597 -16.06 -12.25 -9.18
N GLU A 598 -16.99 -13.18 -8.97
CA GLU A 598 -18.43 -12.91 -9.02
C GLU A 598 -18.84 -11.82 -8.03
N SER A 599 -19.93 -11.12 -8.30
CA SER A 599 -20.46 -10.14 -7.33
C SER A 599 -20.76 -10.84 -6.00
N GLY A 600 -20.16 -10.37 -4.92
CA GLY A 600 -20.23 -10.96 -3.59
C GLY A 600 -19.16 -12.01 -3.28
N GLY A 601 -18.22 -12.25 -4.20
CA GLY A 601 -17.07 -13.13 -3.99
C GLY A 601 -15.92 -12.48 -3.21
N THR A 602 -14.87 -13.25 -2.94
CA THR A 602 -13.75 -12.86 -2.06
C THR A 602 -12.41 -12.90 -2.81
N ILE A 603 -11.54 -11.92 -2.55
CA ILE A 603 -10.17 -11.88 -3.01
C ILE A 603 -9.27 -11.93 -1.77
N TYR A 604 -8.48 -12.99 -1.66
CA TYR A 604 -7.46 -13.16 -0.63
C TYR A 604 -6.12 -12.65 -1.15
N ILE A 605 -5.41 -11.85 -0.36
CA ILE A 605 -4.20 -11.14 -0.75
C ILE A 605 -3.10 -11.52 0.24
N TYR A 606 -2.07 -12.23 -0.22
CA TYR A 606 -0.91 -12.62 0.58
C TYR A 606 -0.03 -11.41 0.91
N PRO A 607 0.86 -11.51 1.94
CA PRO A 607 1.83 -10.46 2.24
C PRO A 607 2.57 -10.02 0.98
N GLY A 608 2.83 -8.72 0.85
CA GLY A 608 3.34 -8.16 -0.40
C GLY A 608 3.08 -6.67 -0.61
N ILE A 609 3.73 -6.04 -1.57
CA ILE A 609 3.52 -4.65 -1.98
C ILE A 609 2.92 -4.58 -3.40
N TYR A 610 1.60 -4.46 -3.47
CA TYR A 610 0.83 -4.37 -4.70
C TYR A 610 0.69 -2.92 -5.15
N THR A 611 1.51 -2.49 -6.11
CA THR A 611 1.43 -1.13 -6.69
C THR A 611 0.30 -1.06 -7.74
N ILE A 612 -0.07 0.14 -8.22
CA ILE A 612 -1.07 0.29 -9.29
C ILE A 612 -0.47 1.13 -10.39
N ALA A 613 -0.07 0.51 -11.51
CA ALA A 613 0.56 1.22 -12.62
C ALA A 613 -0.45 1.85 -13.60
N ASP A 614 -1.74 1.53 -13.48
CA ASP A 614 -2.76 2.08 -14.37
C ASP A 614 -3.23 3.47 -13.92
N TYR A 615 -3.03 4.44 -14.81
CA TYR A 615 -3.70 5.75 -14.84
C TYR A 615 -3.06 6.93 -14.10
N VAL A 616 -1.81 7.27 -14.43
CA VAL A 616 -1.20 8.57 -14.09
C VAL A 616 -1.82 9.69 -14.96
N ARG A 617 -3.03 10.16 -14.62
CA ARG A 617 -3.45 11.52 -14.98
C ARG A 617 -3.26 12.41 -13.76
N MET A 618 -2.35 13.37 -13.85
CA MET A 618 -2.05 14.37 -12.79
C MET A 618 -1.26 13.86 -11.56
N GLY A 619 -0.48 12.77 -11.68
CA GLY A 619 0.41 12.31 -10.60
C GLY A 619 -0.29 11.54 -9.47
N ARG A 620 -1.41 10.87 -9.74
CA ARG A 620 -2.14 10.03 -8.78
C ARG A 620 -2.35 8.62 -9.36
N THR A 621 -2.04 7.58 -8.58
CA THR A 621 -2.46 6.19 -8.83
C THR A 621 -3.80 5.92 -8.13
N VAL A 622 -4.73 5.19 -8.77
CA VAL A 622 -6.09 4.96 -8.26
C VAL A 622 -6.46 3.48 -8.25
N PHE A 623 -6.73 2.92 -7.08
CA PHE A 623 -7.38 1.61 -6.92
C PHE A 623 -8.90 1.73 -6.99
N ASN A 624 -9.54 1.32 -8.08
CA ASN A 624 -11.01 1.40 -8.18
C ASN A 624 -11.69 0.06 -7.86
N ILE A 625 -12.56 0.07 -6.85
CA ILE A 625 -13.44 -1.02 -6.43
C ILE A 625 -14.85 -0.77 -6.94
N SER A 626 -15.08 -1.14 -8.20
CA SER A 626 -16.34 -0.93 -8.93
C SER A 626 -17.28 -2.15 -8.91
N LYS A 627 -16.94 -3.20 -8.16
CA LYS A 627 -17.71 -4.44 -8.06
C LYS A 627 -17.93 -4.86 -6.59
N PRO A 628 -19.10 -5.38 -6.20
CA PRO A 628 -19.33 -5.90 -4.85
C PRO A 628 -18.41 -7.10 -4.58
N VAL A 629 -17.47 -6.97 -3.65
CA VAL A 629 -16.46 -8.00 -3.33
C VAL A 629 -15.94 -7.82 -1.89
N ALA A 630 -15.38 -8.88 -1.33
CA ALA A 630 -14.54 -8.80 -0.14
C ALA A 630 -13.06 -8.87 -0.53
N LEU A 631 -12.24 -7.94 -0.08
CA LEU A 631 -10.77 -7.98 -0.15
C LEU A 631 -10.25 -8.34 1.24
N VAL A 632 -9.50 -9.44 1.35
CA VAL A 632 -9.04 -10.00 2.62
C VAL A 632 -7.53 -10.18 2.58
N GLY A 633 -6.81 -9.42 3.40
CA GLY A 633 -5.38 -9.58 3.59
C GLY A 633 -5.06 -10.80 4.46
N ILE A 634 -4.09 -11.60 4.01
CA ILE A 634 -3.50 -12.71 4.75
C ILE A 634 -2.17 -12.23 5.33
N TRP A 635 -1.99 -12.41 6.63
CA TRP A 635 -0.74 -12.05 7.33
C TRP A 635 0.05 -13.33 7.60
N GLU A 636 1.23 -13.45 7.02
CA GLU A 636 2.17 -14.56 7.26
C GLU A 636 3.57 -14.03 7.57
N GLY A 637 4.34 -14.75 8.39
CA GLY A 637 5.71 -14.35 8.73
C GLY A 637 5.88 -13.03 9.51
N GLY A 638 4.79 -12.30 9.77
CA GLY A 638 4.83 -10.93 10.30
C GLY A 638 4.84 -9.85 9.21
N GLU A 639 4.75 -10.26 7.94
CA GLU A 639 4.63 -9.38 6.79
C GLU A 639 3.16 -9.10 6.48
N ALA A 640 2.91 -7.91 5.91
CA ALA A 640 1.57 -7.40 5.71
C ALA A 640 1.25 -7.28 4.21
N PRO A 641 0.01 -7.58 3.81
CA PRO A 641 -0.46 -7.32 2.44
C PRO A 641 -0.75 -5.83 2.25
N VAL A 642 0.03 -5.17 1.39
CA VAL A 642 0.02 -3.72 1.16
C VAL A 642 -0.53 -3.37 -0.22
N ILE A 643 -1.65 -2.67 -0.29
CA ILE A 643 -2.11 -2.05 -1.54
C ILE A 643 -1.51 -0.66 -1.65
N ASN A 644 -0.45 -0.50 -2.45
CA ASN A 644 0.27 0.76 -2.60
C ASN A 644 -0.34 1.64 -3.71
N THR A 645 -1.07 2.68 -3.30
CA THR A 645 -1.75 3.61 -4.21
C THR A 645 -1.87 5.01 -3.59
N THR A 646 -2.14 6.03 -4.40
CA THR A 646 -2.45 7.39 -3.89
C THR A 646 -3.95 7.60 -3.64
N VAL A 647 -4.82 6.78 -4.25
CA VAL A 647 -6.28 6.87 -4.08
C VAL A 647 -6.90 5.47 -4.09
N VAL A 648 -7.69 5.11 -3.09
CA VAL A 648 -8.61 3.97 -3.13
C VAL A 648 -10.02 4.52 -3.38
N SER A 649 -10.67 4.14 -4.46
CA SER A 649 -12.05 4.52 -4.81
C SER A 649 -12.96 3.31 -4.68
N VAL A 650 -13.97 3.35 -3.80
CA VAL A 650 -14.94 2.27 -3.60
C VAL A 650 -16.29 2.71 -4.15
N GLU A 651 -16.58 2.30 -5.38
CA GLU A 651 -17.77 2.71 -6.12
C GLU A 651 -18.92 1.70 -6.02
N ALA A 652 -18.63 0.44 -5.68
CA ALA A 652 -19.65 -0.59 -5.54
C ALA A 652 -20.25 -0.68 -4.13
N ASP A 653 -21.51 -1.11 -4.10
CA ASP A 653 -22.20 -1.49 -2.88
C ASP A 653 -21.70 -2.85 -2.36
N ASN A 654 -21.85 -3.11 -1.06
CA ASN A 654 -21.51 -4.37 -0.39
C ASN A 654 -20.03 -4.77 -0.55
N VAL A 655 -19.14 -3.83 -0.26
CA VAL A 655 -17.69 -4.06 -0.30
C VAL A 655 -17.14 -4.22 1.12
N THR A 656 -16.27 -5.20 1.32
CA THR A 656 -15.50 -5.36 2.57
C THR A 656 -14.01 -5.27 2.24
N ILE A 657 -13.28 -4.45 2.99
CA ILE A 657 -11.82 -4.39 2.99
C ILE A 657 -11.38 -4.83 4.38
N ASP A 658 -10.71 -5.97 4.48
CA ASP A 658 -10.34 -6.60 5.74
C ASP A 658 -8.85 -6.92 5.77
N SER A 659 -8.20 -6.63 6.90
CA SER A 659 -6.84 -7.08 7.21
C SER A 659 -5.76 -6.63 6.21
N LEU A 660 -5.94 -5.46 5.58
CA LEU A 660 -4.99 -4.90 4.61
C LEU A 660 -4.23 -3.69 5.14
N VAL A 661 -3.04 -3.46 4.62
CA VAL A 661 -2.37 -2.15 4.71
C VAL A 661 -2.69 -1.38 3.43
N LEU A 662 -3.42 -0.28 3.57
CA LEU A 662 -3.68 0.62 2.46
C LEU A 662 -2.59 1.69 2.46
N CYS A 663 -1.80 1.64 1.38
CA CYS A 663 -0.80 2.61 0.98
C CYS A 663 0.46 2.55 1.86
N LEU A 664 1.66 2.65 1.25
CA LEU A 664 2.91 2.80 2.02
C LEU A 664 3.06 4.25 2.52
N GLU A 665 2.63 5.19 1.68
CA GLU A 665 2.69 6.63 1.93
C GLU A 665 1.29 7.26 2.02
N GLU A 666 1.16 8.52 1.61
CA GLU A 666 -0.08 9.28 1.67
C GLU A 666 -1.11 8.82 0.64
N CYS A 667 -2.32 8.49 1.10
CA CYS A 667 -3.41 8.20 0.18
C CYS A 667 -4.81 8.63 0.64
N ILE A 668 -5.72 8.69 -0.35
CA ILE A 668 -7.12 9.09 -0.20
C ILE A 668 -8.03 7.88 -0.38
N VAL A 669 -8.85 7.53 0.60
CA VAL A 669 -9.89 6.50 0.46
C VAL A 669 -11.25 7.15 0.24
N ASN A 670 -11.75 7.13 -1.00
CA ASN A 670 -13.08 7.58 -1.39
C ASN A 670 -14.07 6.41 -1.39
N VAL A 671 -15.25 6.57 -0.80
CA VAL A 671 -16.29 5.52 -0.77
C VAL A 671 -17.62 6.12 -1.20
N THR A 672 -18.12 5.74 -2.38
CA THR A 672 -19.42 6.16 -2.91
C THR A 672 -20.48 5.06 -2.90
N GLY A 673 -20.09 3.79 -2.74
CA GLY A 673 -21.00 2.65 -2.60
C GLY A 673 -21.66 2.51 -1.22
N ASP A 674 -22.78 1.78 -1.17
CA ASP A 674 -23.53 1.45 0.04
C ASP A 674 -23.00 0.19 0.75
N ASN A 675 -23.20 0.04 2.06
CA ASN A 675 -22.80 -1.14 2.85
C ASN A 675 -21.32 -1.47 2.70
N VAL A 676 -20.45 -0.47 2.92
CA VAL A 676 -18.99 -0.62 2.83
C VAL A 676 -18.39 -0.77 4.23
N ALA A 677 -17.53 -1.76 4.38
CA ALA A 677 -16.82 -2.05 5.62
C ALA A 677 -15.30 -1.97 5.40
N ILE A 678 -14.59 -1.27 6.28
CA ILE A 678 -13.13 -1.31 6.42
C ILE A 678 -12.84 -1.86 7.81
N GLU A 679 -12.25 -3.05 7.88
CA GLU A 679 -12.09 -3.82 9.11
C GLU A 679 -10.63 -4.26 9.28
N ASN A 680 -10.13 -4.28 10.51
CA ASN A 680 -8.82 -4.84 10.90
C ASN A 680 -7.62 -4.34 10.07
N SER A 681 -7.74 -3.15 9.47
CA SER A 681 -6.80 -2.66 8.45
C SER A 681 -5.91 -1.54 8.98
N VAL A 682 -4.87 -1.20 8.23
CA VAL A 682 -4.00 -0.04 8.48
C VAL A 682 -4.13 0.91 7.29
N VAL A 683 -4.27 2.21 7.55
CA VAL A 683 -4.38 3.24 6.49
C VAL A 683 -3.38 4.36 6.75
N ASN A 684 -2.34 4.47 5.91
CA ASN A 684 -1.27 5.46 6.05
C ASN A 684 -1.62 6.82 5.38
N GLY A 685 -1.10 7.95 5.90
CA GLY A 685 -0.92 9.17 5.09
C GLY A 685 -1.03 10.53 5.77
N SER A 686 -0.18 11.49 5.37
CA SER A 686 -0.04 12.87 5.88
C SER A 686 -0.59 14.00 4.97
N VAL A 687 -0.76 15.17 5.60
CA VAL A 687 -1.20 16.53 5.16
C VAL A 687 -1.98 16.67 3.83
N GLY A 688 -3.29 16.37 3.85
CA GLY A 688 -4.21 16.80 2.78
C GLY A 688 -5.53 16.05 2.66
N LEU A 689 -6.37 16.08 3.70
CA LEU A 689 -7.81 15.70 3.72
C LEU A 689 -8.16 14.32 3.11
N LYS A 690 -8.26 13.26 3.94
CA LYS A 690 -8.84 11.96 3.51
C LYS A 690 -10.37 12.11 3.40
N TYR A 691 -10.96 11.99 2.21
CA TYR A 691 -12.41 12.11 2.00
C TYR A 691 -13.04 10.73 1.82
N ILE A 692 -13.66 10.15 2.85
CA ILE A 692 -14.68 9.14 2.61
C ILE A 692 -15.95 9.91 2.19
N ASN A 693 -16.07 10.26 0.91
CA ASN A 693 -17.23 10.97 0.36
C ASN A 693 -18.40 10.01 0.12
N MET A 694 -19.17 9.77 1.17
CA MET A 694 -20.27 8.80 1.21
C MET A 694 -21.53 9.32 0.53
N SER A 695 -21.64 9.13 -0.79
CA SER A 695 -22.83 9.52 -1.55
C SER A 695 -23.76 8.31 -1.82
N ARG A 696 -24.60 7.97 -0.82
CA ARG A 696 -25.74 6.99 -0.83
C ARG A 696 -25.55 5.78 0.11
N ILE A 697 -25.42 6.02 1.42
CA ILE A 697 -25.11 4.94 2.37
C ILE A 697 -26.26 4.67 3.34
N SER A 698 -26.83 3.47 3.32
CA SER A 698 -27.63 2.90 4.39
C SER A 698 -26.76 2.41 5.57
N GLY A 699 -25.52 1.98 5.34
CA GLY A 699 -24.55 1.66 6.40
C GLY A 699 -23.07 1.72 5.97
N ALA A 700 -22.23 2.42 6.74
CA ALA A 700 -20.76 2.36 6.62
C ALA A 700 -20.14 1.99 7.97
N ARG A 701 -19.14 1.10 7.93
CA ARG A 701 -18.49 0.56 9.12
C ARG A 701 -16.97 0.68 9.00
N ILE A 702 -16.34 1.34 9.97
CA ILE A 702 -14.89 1.40 10.10
C ILE A 702 -14.55 0.82 11.47
N VAL A 703 -13.96 -0.37 11.48
CA VAL A 703 -13.81 -1.17 12.69
C VAL A 703 -12.37 -1.65 12.85
N ASN A 704 -11.83 -1.56 14.07
CA ASN A 704 -10.50 -2.10 14.40
C ASN A 704 -9.39 -1.65 13.42
N THR A 705 -9.50 -0.44 12.90
CA THR A 705 -8.59 0.11 11.89
C THR A 705 -7.63 1.09 12.55
N ARG A 706 -6.36 1.05 12.12
CA ARG A 706 -5.33 1.99 12.58
C ARG A 706 -5.04 3.03 11.51
N PHE A 707 -5.15 4.30 11.87
CA PHE A 707 -4.82 5.45 11.04
C PHE A 707 -3.51 6.07 11.54
N THR A 708 -2.48 6.05 10.70
CA THR A 708 -1.20 6.72 10.97
C THR A 708 -1.18 8.05 10.23
N TRP A 709 -0.81 9.12 10.93
CA TRP A 709 -0.49 10.44 10.34
C TRP A 709 -1.58 11.16 9.53
N GLY A 710 -2.87 10.81 9.67
CA GLY A 710 -3.92 11.47 8.88
C GLY A 710 -5.31 11.49 9.49
N ASN A 711 -6.20 12.23 8.84
CA ASN A 711 -7.56 12.51 9.28
C ASN A 711 -8.56 11.65 8.52
N VAL A 712 -9.47 10.90 9.15
CA VAL A 712 -10.60 10.27 8.41
C VAL A 712 -11.71 11.28 8.27
N THR A 713 -11.94 11.82 7.07
CA THR A 713 -13.05 12.76 6.88
C THR A 713 -14.30 12.07 6.37
N VAL A 714 -15.40 12.23 7.10
CA VAL A 714 -16.73 11.80 6.69
C VAL A 714 -17.50 13.02 6.17
N PHE A 715 -17.86 13.04 4.89
CA PHE A 715 -18.73 14.08 4.31
C PHE A 715 -20.10 13.53 3.95
N VAL A 716 -21.15 14.17 4.45
CA VAL A 716 -22.55 13.87 4.13
C VAL A 716 -23.21 15.14 3.58
N VAL A 717 -23.27 15.26 2.25
CA VAL A 717 -23.83 16.44 1.58
C VAL A 717 -24.81 15.96 0.50
N ASN A 718 -25.99 16.58 0.42
CA ASN A 718 -27.03 16.26 -0.58
C ASN A 718 -27.51 14.79 -0.57
N THR A 719 -27.49 14.14 0.59
CA THR A 719 -27.92 12.75 0.76
C THR A 719 -28.37 12.46 2.20
N SER A 720 -29.14 11.39 2.39
CA SER A 720 -29.53 10.89 3.71
C SER A 720 -28.87 9.55 3.99
N VAL A 721 -28.17 9.46 5.12
CA VAL A 721 -27.46 8.28 5.59
C VAL A 721 -28.20 7.67 6.78
N ALA A 722 -28.50 6.37 6.74
CA ALA A 722 -29.26 5.76 7.84
C ALA A 722 -28.38 5.54 9.09
N SER A 723 -27.17 4.99 8.90
CA SER A 723 -26.23 4.80 10.01
C SER A 723 -24.75 4.87 9.61
N ILE A 724 -23.91 5.39 10.50
CA ILE A 724 -22.45 5.35 10.40
C ILE A 724 -21.90 4.80 11.72
N THR A 725 -20.98 3.84 11.62
CA THR A 725 -20.37 3.16 12.78
C THR A 725 -18.86 3.22 12.68
N ILE A 726 -18.22 3.78 13.71
CA ILE A 726 -16.76 3.94 13.81
C ILE A 726 -16.34 3.36 15.17
N GLU A 727 -15.77 2.16 15.15
CA GLU A 727 -15.57 1.37 16.37
C GLU A 727 -14.15 0.83 16.54
N ASN A 728 -13.61 0.95 17.75
CA ASN A 728 -12.33 0.35 18.15
C ASN A 728 -11.14 0.74 17.26
N ASN A 729 -11.17 1.93 16.64
CA ASN A 729 -10.09 2.42 15.78
C ASN A 729 -9.02 3.15 16.60
N THR A 730 -7.80 3.21 16.07
CA THR A 730 -6.70 3.99 16.65
C THR A 730 -6.25 5.08 15.68
N PHE A 731 -6.25 6.32 16.14
CA PHE A 731 -5.79 7.51 15.40
C PHE A 731 -4.52 8.04 16.08
N ASP A 732 -3.36 7.76 15.49
CA ASP A 732 -2.05 8.16 16.02
C ASP A 732 -1.50 9.40 15.28
N SER A 733 -0.91 10.34 16.02
CA SER A 733 -0.22 11.52 15.49
C SER A 733 -1.12 12.40 14.62
N ILE A 734 -2.23 12.89 15.20
CA ILE A 734 -3.21 13.72 14.49
C ILE A 734 -2.56 15.02 14.02
N ALA A 735 -2.51 15.24 12.71
CA ALA A 735 -1.94 16.47 12.14
C ALA A 735 -2.89 17.67 12.32
N THR A 736 -4.20 17.50 12.08
CA THR A 736 -5.22 18.56 12.29
C THR A 736 -6.56 18.06 12.82
N ASN A 737 -7.11 16.91 12.43
CA ASN A 737 -8.34 16.40 13.04
C ASN A 737 -8.38 14.87 12.95
N GLY A 738 -8.53 14.12 14.05
CA GLY A 738 -8.57 12.66 14.01
C GLY A 738 -9.74 12.16 13.14
N LEU A 739 -10.95 12.61 13.49
CA LEU A 739 -12.19 12.32 12.77
C LEU A 739 -13.00 13.59 12.50
N PRO A 740 -12.73 14.30 11.39
CA PRO A 740 -13.62 15.34 10.90
C PRO A 740 -14.89 14.74 10.25
N LEU A 741 -16.07 15.22 10.64
CA LEU A 741 -17.37 14.82 10.10
C LEU A 741 -18.17 16.06 9.72
N TYR A 742 -18.56 16.19 8.46
CA TYR A 742 -19.31 17.34 7.96
C TYR A 742 -20.65 16.93 7.35
N VAL A 743 -21.74 17.56 7.78
CA VAL A 743 -23.09 17.39 7.20
C VAL A 743 -23.61 18.71 6.64
N GLY A 744 -23.81 18.77 5.32
CA GLY A 744 -24.18 20.00 4.59
C GLY A 744 -25.69 20.25 4.47
N ASP A 745 -26.07 21.25 3.66
CA ASP A 745 -27.42 21.84 3.58
C ASP A 745 -28.57 20.86 3.29
N GLU A 746 -28.29 19.76 2.60
CA GLU A 746 -29.26 18.70 2.26
C GLU A 746 -28.83 17.32 2.83
N GLY A 747 -27.83 17.32 3.72
CA GLY A 747 -27.31 16.12 4.37
C GLY A 747 -28.14 15.70 5.58
N SER A 748 -28.40 14.41 5.74
CA SER A 748 -28.92 13.87 7.01
C SER A 748 -28.25 12.58 7.46
N ILE A 749 -28.08 12.39 8.77
CA ILE A 749 -27.63 11.13 9.38
C ILE A 749 -28.70 10.67 10.36
N GLY A 750 -29.19 9.44 10.21
CA GLY A 750 -30.11 8.82 11.17
C GLY A 750 -29.42 8.56 12.52
N VAL A 751 -28.37 7.73 12.49
CA VAL A 751 -27.57 7.40 13.69
C VAL A 751 -26.06 7.44 13.40
N LEU A 752 -25.30 8.10 14.25
CA LEU A 752 -23.84 8.11 14.26
C LEU A 752 -23.33 7.48 15.55
N ARG A 753 -22.57 6.40 15.45
CA ARG A 753 -21.91 5.73 16.59
C ARG A 753 -20.41 5.81 16.45
N ILE A 754 -19.76 6.37 17.48
CA ILE A 754 -18.31 6.47 17.60
C ILE A 754 -17.94 5.85 18.95
N THR A 755 -17.49 4.59 18.94
CA THR A 755 -17.35 3.80 20.16
C THR A 755 -15.98 3.12 20.30
N GLY A 756 -15.35 3.19 21.48
CA GLY A 756 -14.13 2.42 21.75
C GLY A 756 -12.86 2.88 21.03
N ASN A 757 -12.89 4.05 20.38
CA ASN A 757 -11.75 4.56 19.60
C ASN A 757 -10.71 5.23 20.49
N VAL A 758 -9.47 5.29 20.00
CA VAL A 758 -8.34 5.92 20.68
C VAL A 758 -7.79 7.02 19.79
N PHE A 759 -7.79 8.26 20.28
CA PHE A 759 -7.26 9.46 19.61
C PHE A 759 -6.06 9.96 20.41
N LYS A 760 -4.87 9.93 19.79
CA LYS A 760 -3.60 10.26 20.46
C LYS A 760 -2.77 11.25 19.67
N GLY A 761 -2.31 12.28 20.38
CA GLY A 761 -1.43 13.30 19.83
C GLY A 761 -2.19 14.30 18.95
N GLY A 762 -1.71 15.52 18.94
CA GLY A 762 -2.14 16.65 18.12
C GLY A 762 -1.03 17.69 18.21
N SER A 763 -0.59 18.26 17.08
CA SER A 763 0.43 19.32 17.11
C SER A 763 0.23 20.39 16.04
N GLY A 764 -0.78 20.25 15.18
CA GLY A 764 -1.14 21.28 14.21
C GLY A 764 -2.19 22.24 14.76
N ALA A 765 -2.34 23.38 14.09
CA ALA A 765 -3.33 24.39 14.42
C ALA A 765 -4.76 23.79 14.39
N ASP A 766 -5.54 24.06 15.44
CA ASP A 766 -6.94 23.64 15.60
C ASP A 766 -7.14 22.11 15.61
N SER A 767 -6.27 21.41 16.34
CA SER A 767 -6.28 19.95 16.44
C SER A 767 -7.52 19.42 17.17
N SER A 768 -8.36 18.58 16.54
CA SER A 768 -9.47 17.90 17.25
C SER A 768 -9.40 16.37 17.17
N GLY A 769 -9.76 15.66 18.23
CA GLY A 769 -9.96 14.20 18.17
C GLY A 769 -11.15 13.86 17.29
N ILE A 770 -12.32 14.38 17.65
CA ILE A 770 -13.53 14.40 16.81
C ILE A 770 -13.87 15.85 16.46
N ASN A 771 -14.17 16.13 15.19
CA ASN A 771 -14.67 17.43 14.74
C ASN A 771 -15.96 17.23 13.94
N LEU A 772 -17.11 17.33 14.62
CA LEU A 772 -18.43 17.14 14.03
C LEU A 772 -19.06 18.49 13.68
N VAL A 773 -19.29 18.75 12.40
CA VAL A 773 -19.88 19.99 11.89
C VAL A 773 -21.19 19.69 11.15
N LEU A 774 -22.31 20.20 11.64
CA LEU A 774 -23.59 20.23 10.93
C LEU A 774 -23.82 21.66 10.40
N SER A 775 -23.86 21.87 9.09
CA SER A 775 -24.15 23.16 8.47
C SER A 775 -25.43 23.07 7.65
N ASN A 776 -26.55 23.57 8.19
CA ASN A 776 -27.94 23.32 7.72
C ASN A 776 -28.33 21.82 7.62
N GLY A 777 -27.42 20.88 7.90
CA GLY A 777 -27.67 19.44 7.91
C GLY A 777 -28.41 18.95 9.16
N THR A 778 -28.88 17.71 9.10
CA THR A 778 -29.63 17.07 10.20
C THR A 778 -28.93 15.82 10.72
N ALA A 779 -28.89 15.62 12.04
CA ALA A 779 -28.51 14.35 12.66
C ALA A 779 -29.59 13.91 13.66
N GLY A 780 -29.96 12.62 13.60
CA GLY A 780 -30.89 12.01 14.54
C GLY A 780 -30.22 11.77 15.90
N GLU A 781 -29.55 10.63 16.03
CA GLU A 781 -28.83 10.27 17.26
C GLU A 781 -27.31 10.23 17.02
N VAL A 782 -26.55 10.97 17.82
CA VAL A 782 -25.09 10.92 17.86
C VAL A 782 -24.66 10.33 19.21
N VAL A 783 -23.96 9.19 19.17
CA VAL A 783 -23.42 8.50 20.34
C VAL A 783 -21.89 8.48 20.24
N ILE A 784 -21.22 9.12 21.18
CA ILE A 784 -19.77 9.10 21.34
C ILE A 784 -19.48 8.45 22.69
N GLU A 785 -19.08 7.18 22.69
CA GLU A 785 -18.90 6.45 23.95
C GLU A 785 -17.65 5.60 24.06
N ASN A 786 -17.14 5.43 25.28
CA ASN A 786 -15.99 4.55 25.56
C ASN A 786 -14.72 4.90 24.74
N ASN A 787 -14.57 6.13 24.26
CA ASN A 787 -13.37 6.57 23.53
C ASN A 787 -12.32 7.16 24.47
N THR A 788 -11.06 7.15 24.05
CA THR A 788 -9.95 7.81 24.75
C THR A 788 -9.39 8.94 23.90
N PHE A 789 -9.30 10.13 24.48
CA PHE A 789 -8.74 11.35 23.89
C PHE A 789 -7.59 11.83 24.77
N GLU A 790 -6.37 11.79 24.25
CA GLU A 790 -5.16 12.04 25.04
C GLU A 790 -4.12 12.88 24.29
N ASN A 791 -3.63 13.92 24.95
CA ASN A 791 -2.59 14.82 24.45
C ASN A 791 -2.95 15.49 23.12
N ILE A 792 -4.22 15.88 22.95
CA ILE A 792 -4.67 16.68 21.81
C ILE A 792 -4.46 18.15 22.19
N VAL A 793 -3.30 18.66 21.83
CA VAL A 793 -2.80 19.99 22.18
C VAL A 793 -2.35 20.72 20.92
N ASP A 794 -2.25 22.05 20.98
CA ASP A 794 -1.66 22.85 19.91
C ASP A 794 -0.25 23.33 20.33
N MET A 795 0.72 23.32 19.40
CA MET A 795 2.08 23.83 19.62
C MET A 795 2.28 25.30 19.17
N TYR A 796 1.31 25.91 18.46
CA TYR A 796 1.49 27.14 17.70
C TYR A 796 0.29 28.13 17.73
N TYR A 797 -0.40 28.28 18.87
CA TYR A 797 -1.41 29.34 19.15
C TYR A 797 -2.90 29.06 18.82
N GLY A 798 -3.32 27.83 18.48
CA GLY A 798 -4.74 27.45 18.32
C GLY A 798 -5.26 26.50 19.42
N GLU A 799 -6.40 25.86 19.16
CA GLU A 799 -7.21 25.16 20.17
C GLU A 799 -7.21 23.63 19.96
N GLY A 800 -6.74 22.86 20.95
CA GLY A 800 -6.71 21.39 20.94
C GLY A 800 -7.95 20.74 21.57
N TYR A 801 -8.89 20.23 20.79
CA TYR A 801 -10.17 19.68 21.27
C TYR A 801 -10.17 18.16 21.34
N GLY A 802 -10.57 17.57 22.47
CA GLY A 802 -10.94 16.14 22.49
C GLY A 802 -12.11 15.88 21.55
N ILE A 803 -13.22 16.59 21.78
CA ILE A 803 -14.43 16.54 20.97
C ILE A 803 -14.89 17.97 20.66
N PHE A 804 -15.02 18.30 19.37
CA PHE A 804 -15.58 19.55 18.88
C PHE A 804 -16.86 19.28 18.10
N ILE A 805 -17.94 20.00 18.43
CA ILE A 805 -19.24 19.90 17.77
C ILE A 805 -19.72 21.29 17.38
N ALA A 806 -19.94 21.54 16.09
CA ALA A 806 -20.46 22.80 15.56
C ALA A 806 -21.80 22.61 14.83
N LEU A 807 -22.80 23.39 15.22
CA LEU A 807 -24.12 23.47 14.60
C LEU A 807 -24.29 24.86 13.96
N ASN A 808 -24.12 24.92 12.64
CA ASN A 808 -24.12 26.16 11.89
C ASN A 808 -25.45 26.37 11.17
N ARG A 809 -25.89 27.62 11.09
CA ARG A 809 -27.13 28.05 10.41
C ARG A 809 -28.36 27.31 10.95
N ASN A 810 -29.17 26.64 10.09
CA ASN A 810 -30.39 25.92 10.49
C ASN A 810 -30.16 24.43 10.78
N ALA A 811 -28.96 24.05 11.23
CA ALA A 811 -28.63 22.67 11.53
C ALA A 811 -29.51 22.09 12.66
N THR A 812 -29.86 20.81 12.56
CA THR A 812 -30.69 20.12 13.57
C THR A 812 -29.97 18.88 14.10
N LEU A 813 -29.92 18.70 15.42
CA LEU A 813 -29.35 17.52 16.08
C LEU A 813 -30.34 17.01 17.13
N ASN A 814 -31.02 15.88 16.93
CA ASN A 814 -32.10 15.47 17.84
C ASN A 814 -31.58 14.98 19.21
N LYS A 815 -30.51 14.19 19.22
CA LYS A 815 -29.91 13.65 20.44
C LYS A 815 -28.39 13.52 20.32
N LEU A 816 -27.69 14.01 21.34
CA LEU A 816 -26.25 13.86 21.53
C LEU A 816 -25.98 13.19 22.88
N LEU A 817 -25.33 12.03 22.85
CA LEU A 817 -24.86 11.31 24.02
C LEU A 817 -23.33 11.18 23.97
N ILE A 818 -22.64 11.85 24.89
CA ILE A 818 -21.20 11.71 25.12
C ILE A 818 -21.03 10.98 26.45
N SER A 819 -20.62 9.71 26.44
CA SER A 819 -20.54 8.94 27.68
C SER A 819 -19.39 7.96 27.81
N ARG A 820 -18.91 7.72 29.04
CA ARG A 820 -17.83 6.74 29.30
C ARG A 820 -16.51 7.03 28.57
N ASN A 821 -16.29 8.24 28.09
CA ASN A 821 -15.04 8.63 27.44
C ASN A 821 -14.00 9.04 28.48
N THR A 822 -12.72 8.91 28.13
CA THR A 822 -11.60 9.48 28.89
C THR A 822 -11.00 10.61 28.07
N LEU A 823 -11.06 11.84 28.59
CA LEU A 823 -10.55 13.06 27.96
C LEU A 823 -9.49 13.66 28.88
N ARG A 824 -8.21 13.44 28.56
CA ARG A 824 -7.10 13.85 29.43
C ARG A 824 -6.00 14.59 28.70
N ASN A 825 -5.41 15.57 29.38
CA ASN A 825 -4.28 16.36 28.89
C ASN A 825 -4.54 16.97 27.49
N ASN A 826 -5.79 17.32 27.15
CA ASN A 826 -6.10 18.06 25.93
C ASN A 826 -6.17 19.56 26.26
N SER A 827 -6.20 20.46 25.27
CA SER A 827 -6.49 21.87 25.56
C SER A 827 -7.92 22.04 26.06
N TYR A 828 -8.88 21.40 25.38
CA TYR A 828 -10.29 21.36 25.72
C TYR A 828 -10.78 19.90 25.73
N GLY A 829 -11.59 19.52 26.71
CA GLY A 829 -12.26 18.21 26.71
C GLY A 829 -13.35 18.14 25.63
N VAL A 830 -14.46 18.83 25.85
CA VAL A 830 -15.61 18.92 24.92
C VAL A 830 -15.93 20.38 24.63
N HIS A 831 -16.09 20.73 23.36
CA HIS A 831 -16.56 22.04 22.92
C HIS A 831 -17.82 21.89 22.04
N ILE A 832 -18.88 22.63 22.39
CA ILE A 832 -20.14 22.67 21.63
C ILE A 832 -20.43 24.10 21.20
N HIS A 833 -20.46 24.33 19.89
CA HIS A 833 -20.82 25.58 19.25
C HIS A 833 -22.17 25.46 18.53
N ALA A 834 -23.11 26.38 18.76
CA ALA A 834 -24.37 26.43 18.00
C ALA A 834 -24.77 27.87 17.63
N GLU A 835 -24.87 28.13 16.32
CA GLU A 835 -25.25 29.43 15.76
C GLU A 835 -26.74 29.73 15.91
N LEU A 836 -27.12 30.98 15.62
CA LEU A 836 -28.51 31.42 15.60
C LEU A 836 -29.28 30.71 14.47
N GLY A 837 -30.34 29.98 14.84
CA GLY A 837 -31.15 29.18 13.91
C GLY A 837 -30.93 27.68 14.04
N ALA A 838 -29.85 27.25 14.71
CA ALA A 838 -29.59 25.85 14.96
C ALA A 838 -30.54 25.29 16.03
N SER A 839 -30.88 24.00 15.92
CA SER A 839 -31.71 23.28 16.87
C SER A 839 -30.92 22.12 17.49
N PRO A 840 -30.08 22.39 18.51
CA PRO A 840 -29.57 21.34 19.38
C PRO A 840 -30.70 20.78 20.22
N GLY A 841 -31.00 19.50 20.04
CA GLY A 841 -31.96 18.74 20.81
C GLY A 841 -31.39 18.33 22.17
N ARG A 842 -31.61 17.07 22.57
CA ARG A 842 -31.17 16.58 23.88
C ARG A 842 -29.65 16.39 23.91
N VAL A 843 -28.96 17.03 24.84
CA VAL A 843 -27.51 16.88 25.06
C VAL A 843 -27.23 16.27 26.43
N GLU A 844 -26.62 15.08 26.42
CA GLU A 844 -26.19 14.35 27.62
C GLU A 844 -24.69 14.07 27.57
N ILE A 845 -23.98 14.54 28.59
CA ILE A 845 -22.55 14.31 28.78
C ILE A 845 -22.42 13.63 30.14
N LYS A 846 -22.32 12.30 30.20
CA LYS A 846 -22.38 11.56 31.48
C LYS A 846 -21.33 10.47 31.57
N PHE A 847 -20.87 10.15 32.77
CA PHE A 847 -19.93 9.04 33.02
C PHE A 847 -18.57 9.18 32.33
N ASN A 848 -18.16 10.39 31.93
CA ASN A 848 -16.85 10.65 31.34
C ASN A 848 -15.82 11.00 32.41
N ASN A 849 -14.54 10.84 32.07
CA ASN A 849 -13.39 11.24 32.87
C ASN A 849 -12.70 12.42 32.19
N PHE A 850 -12.87 13.63 32.72
CA PHE A 850 -12.12 14.83 32.34
C PHE A 850 -10.95 14.99 33.30
N GLU A 851 -9.71 14.94 32.79
CA GLU A 851 -8.51 14.96 33.65
C GLU A 851 -7.38 15.83 33.06
N GLY A 852 -7.10 16.96 33.70
CA GLY A 852 -5.92 17.75 33.37
C GLY A 852 -6.00 18.42 32.00
N ASN A 853 -7.22 18.72 31.52
CA ASN A 853 -7.38 19.51 30.32
C ASN A 853 -7.01 20.98 30.60
N GLU A 854 -6.20 21.58 29.73
CA GLU A 854 -5.47 22.84 30.03
C GLU A 854 -6.40 24.04 30.20
N HIS A 855 -7.37 24.22 29.30
CA HIS A 855 -8.32 25.33 29.36
C HIS A 855 -9.57 24.96 30.14
N CYS A 856 -10.27 23.89 29.72
CA CYS A 856 -11.47 23.43 30.39
C CYS A 856 -11.84 21.99 30.01
N GLY A 857 -12.70 21.37 30.84
CA GLY A 857 -13.30 20.08 30.52
C GLY A 857 -14.47 20.22 29.57
N LEU A 858 -15.30 21.26 29.74
CA LEU A 858 -16.49 21.49 28.93
C LEU A 858 -16.69 22.98 28.61
N GLU A 859 -16.87 23.27 27.34
CA GLU A 859 -17.21 24.60 26.84
C GLU A 859 -18.44 24.56 25.93
N ILE A 860 -19.37 25.49 26.16
CA ILE A 860 -20.62 25.60 25.39
C ILE A 860 -20.84 27.05 24.98
N TYR A 861 -20.89 27.30 23.67
CA TYR A 861 -21.26 28.58 23.08
C TYR A 861 -22.49 28.42 22.19
N THR A 862 -23.64 28.90 22.65
CA THR A 862 -24.87 28.84 21.86
C THR A 862 -25.51 30.21 21.71
N ALA A 863 -26.14 30.46 20.55
CA ALA A 863 -26.92 31.68 20.32
C ALA A 863 -28.34 31.61 20.94
N ALA A 864 -28.83 30.40 21.23
CA ALA A 864 -30.12 30.13 21.86
C ALA A 864 -29.95 29.37 23.17
N GLU A 865 -30.95 29.42 24.06
CA GLU A 865 -30.91 28.72 25.35
C GLU A 865 -30.83 27.21 25.15
N LEU A 866 -29.72 26.60 25.59
CA LEU A 866 -29.52 25.14 25.57
C LEU A 866 -29.48 24.57 26.99
N VAL A 867 -30.11 23.41 27.20
CA VAL A 867 -30.01 22.66 28.45
C VAL A 867 -29.10 21.46 28.25
N VAL A 868 -28.05 21.36 29.05
CA VAL A 868 -27.06 20.27 28.99
C VAL A 868 -27.04 19.52 30.31
N ASN A 869 -27.26 18.19 30.25
CA ASN A 869 -27.09 17.32 31.40
C ASN A 869 -25.66 16.77 31.42
N ALA A 870 -24.79 17.43 32.20
CA ALA A 870 -23.38 17.11 32.39
C ALA A 870 -23.10 16.41 33.75
N SER A 871 -24.10 15.72 34.30
CA SER A 871 -23.98 15.03 35.59
C SER A 871 -23.20 13.72 35.46
N MET A 872 -22.78 13.17 36.59
CA MET A 872 -22.11 11.88 36.72
C MET A 872 -20.78 11.80 35.95
N ASN A 873 -20.10 12.92 35.70
CA ASN A 873 -18.73 12.94 35.19
C ASN A 873 -17.72 13.09 36.33
N TRP A 874 -16.52 12.56 36.13
CA TRP A 874 -15.34 12.91 36.90
C TRP A 874 -14.67 14.12 36.25
N TRP A 875 -14.32 15.13 37.06
CA TRP A 875 -13.75 16.40 36.59
C TRP A 875 -12.28 16.55 36.97
N GLY A 876 -11.57 15.47 37.31
CA GLY A 876 -10.16 15.53 37.71
C GLY A 876 -9.94 15.88 39.19
N ASP A 877 -10.97 16.36 39.89
CA ASP A 877 -10.93 16.65 41.33
C ASP A 877 -12.25 16.32 42.04
N VAL A 878 -12.15 15.89 43.31
CA VAL A 878 -13.28 15.51 44.16
C VAL A 878 -14.25 16.66 44.42
N SER A 879 -13.76 17.90 44.41
CA SER A 879 -14.57 19.11 44.58
C SER A 879 -15.46 19.44 43.38
N GLY A 880 -15.29 18.72 42.25
CA GLY A 880 -16.07 18.91 41.03
C GLY A 880 -15.45 19.91 40.07
N PRO A 881 -16.19 20.35 39.04
CA PRO A 881 -15.67 21.24 38.01
C PRO A 881 -15.39 22.64 38.56
N GLY A 882 -14.37 23.31 38.01
CA GLY A 882 -14.16 24.74 38.16
C GLY A 882 -14.94 25.59 37.16
N GLY A 883 -14.50 26.84 36.93
CA GLY A 883 -15.13 27.77 35.99
C GLY A 883 -16.35 28.46 36.57
N ILE A 884 -17.54 28.23 36.01
CA ILE A 884 -18.81 28.76 36.55
C ILE A 884 -19.26 28.06 37.85
N PHE A 885 -18.53 27.03 38.29
CA PHE A 885 -18.75 26.28 39.53
C PHE A 885 -17.57 26.49 40.51
N ASN A 886 -17.76 26.09 41.77
CA ASN A 886 -16.81 26.34 42.86
C ASN A 886 -15.75 25.24 43.06
N GLY A 887 -15.69 24.22 42.20
CA GLY A 887 -14.70 23.15 42.29
C GLY A 887 -13.32 23.56 41.74
N THR A 888 -12.34 22.67 41.87
CA THR A 888 -10.96 22.86 41.36
C THR A 888 -10.58 21.89 40.24
N GLY A 889 -11.51 21.02 39.84
CA GLY A 889 -11.34 20.17 38.66
C GLY A 889 -11.42 20.96 37.36
N ASP A 890 -11.32 20.24 36.24
CA ASP A 890 -11.45 20.75 34.89
C ASP A 890 -12.69 21.65 34.77
N ALA A 891 -12.48 22.86 34.26
CA ALA A 891 -13.47 23.92 34.31
C ALA A 891 -14.66 23.66 33.37
N VAL A 892 -15.79 24.30 33.69
CA VAL A 892 -16.94 24.41 32.79
C VAL A 892 -17.20 25.87 32.45
N TYR A 893 -17.30 26.16 31.15
CA TYR A 893 -17.70 27.45 30.60
C TYR A 893 -18.96 27.29 29.76
N ALA A 894 -19.92 28.20 29.93
CA ALA A 894 -21.19 28.17 29.22
C ALA A 894 -21.71 29.58 28.96
N GLU A 895 -21.98 29.89 27.70
CA GLU A 895 -22.66 31.10 27.26
C GLU A 895 -24.04 30.73 26.69
N ASN A 896 -25.09 31.34 27.22
CA ASN A 896 -26.49 31.04 26.89
C ASN A 896 -26.89 29.56 27.02
N ALA A 897 -26.23 28.80 27.91
CA ALA A 897 -26.60 27.43 28.22
C ALA A 897 -26.73 27.20 29.74
N LYS A 898 -27.66 26.31 30.12
CA LYS A 898 -27.84 25.81 31.48
C LYS A 898 -27.21 24.43 31.59
N VAL A 899 -26.14 24.33 32.36
CA VAL A 899 -25.37 23.09 32.53
C VAL A 899 -25.61 22.48 33.90
N PHE A 900 -26.12 21.25 33.93
CA PHE A 900 -26.33 20.49 35.17
C PHE A 900 -25.16 19.54 35.42
N VAL A 901 -24.26 19.90 36.33
CA VAL A 901 -23.08 19.08 36.68
C VAL A 901 -23.27 18.22 37.94
N SER A 902 -24.36 18.43 38.69
CA SER A 902 -24.63 17.75 39.95
C SER A 902 -25.64 16.60 39.77
N PRO A 903 -25.38 15.42 40.36
CA PRO A 903 -24.14 15.08 41.04
C PRO A 903 -22.96 14.89 40.07
N TRP A 904 -21.73 15.14 40.49
CA TRP A 904 -20.50 14.72 39.80
C TRP A 904 -19.88 13.51 40.51
N LEU A 905 -18.81 12.91 39.99
CA LEU A 905 -18.14 11.76 40.62
C LEU A 905 -17.00 12.21 41.54
N ASN A 906 -16.74 11.50 42.65
CA ASN A 906 -15.60 11.77 43.55
C ASN A 906 -14.29 11.06 43.17
N ALA A 907 -14.32 10.23 42.12
CA ALA A 907 -13.18 9.53 41.55
C ALA A 907 -13.51 9.20 40.08
N PRO A 908 -12.53 8.80 39.25
CA PRO A 908 -12.79 8.41 37.87
C PRO A 908 -13.88 7.33 37.74
N TYR A 909 -14.74 7.46 36.72
CA TYR A 909 -15.62 6.39 36.26
C TYR A 909 -14.78 5.17 35.84
N PRO A 910 -15.20 3.92 36.14
CA PRO A 910 -16.48 3.52 36.74
C PRO A 910 -16.52 3.46 38.28
N TYR A 911 -15.47 3.92 38.97
CA TYR A 911 -15.29 3.69 40.40
C TYR A 911 -15.79 4.85 41.29
N GLY A 912 -16.01 6.02 40.70
CA GLY A 912 -16.52 7.20 41.40
C GLY A 912 -17.93 7.04 41.97
N ALA A 913 -18.15 7.62 43.15
CA ALA A 913 -19.45 7.80 43.78
C ALA A 913 -19.99 9.23 43.54
N PRO A 914 -21.31 9.43 43.46
CA PRO A 914 -21.93 10.74 43.28
C PRO A 914 -21.66 11.74 44.43
N VAL A 915 -21.33 12.98 44.09
CA VAL A 915 -21.17 14.14 44.98
C VAL A 915 -22.14 15.23 44.56
N TYR A 916 -22.85 15.82 45.52
CA TYR A 916 -23.91 16.80 45.28
C TYR A 916 -23.48 18.20 45.69
N LEU A 917 -24.01 19.22 45.00
CA LEU A 917 -23.83 20.62 45.40
C LEU A 917 -24.31 20.89 46.83
N ALA A 918 -23.60 21.78 47.53
CA ALA A 918 -23.96 22.21 48.87
C ALA A 918 -25.39 22.80 48.90
N GLY A 919 -26.25 22.24 49.76
CA GLY A 919 -27.68 22.60 49.88
C GLY A 919 -28.65 21.54 49.35
N SER A 920 -28.16 20.54 48.63
CA SER A 920 -28.92 19.36 48.24
C SER A 920 -28.67 18.22 49.23
N SER A 921 -29.72 17.56 49.71
CA SER A 921 -29.62 16.43 50.64
C SER A 921 -29.88 15.13 49.89
N SER A 922 -28.98 14.16 50.04
CA SER A 922 -29.07 12.88 49.34
C SER A 922 -28.63 11.71 50.22
N ILE A 923 -29.14 10.52 49.88
CA ILE A 923 -28.70 9.25 50.44
C ILE A 923 -28.68 8.21 49.32
N SER A 924 -27.65 7.36 49.30
CA SER A 924 -27.52 6.25 48.36
C SER A 924 -27.20 4.97 49.11
N THR A 925 -27.87 3.87 48.77
CA THR A 925 -27.58 2.55 49.35
C THR A 925 -27.62 1.46 48.29
N VAL A 926 -26.90 0.37 48.51
CA VAL A 926 -26.99 -0.84 47.69
C VAL A 926 -27.98 -1.79 48.34
N LEU A 927 -29.07 -2.08 47.64
CA LEU A 927 -30.08 -3.05 48.06
C LEU A 927 -29.70 -4.42 47.48
N SER A 928 -29.37 -5.38 48.35
CA SER A 928 -29.09 -6.78 47.97
C SER A 928 -30.40 -7.58 47.85
N PRO A 929 -30.46 -8.64 47.00
CA PRO A 929 -31.71 -9.32 46.65
C PRO A 929 -32.46 -9.86 47.86
N HIS A 930 -33.69 -9.37 48.07
CA HIS A 930 -34.66 -9.83 49.06
C HIS A 930 -36.08 -9.39 48.64
N PRO A 931 -37.16 -10.14 48.96
CA PRO A 931 -38.54 -9.83 48.56
C PRO A 931 -39.12 -8.48 49.04
N SER A 932 -38.42 -7.72 49.90
CA SER A 932 -38.76 -6.33 50.23
C SER A 932 -37.61 -5.72 51.04
N LEU A 933 -36.77 -4.89 50.41
CA LEU A 933 -35.75 -4.11 51.13
C LEU A 933 -36.08 -2.62 51.02
N VAL A 934 -36.06 -1.94 52.17
CA VAL A 934 -36.49 -0.55 52.32
C VAL A 934 -35.27 0.37 52.45
N LEU A 935 -35.16 1.36 51.56
CA LEU A 935 -34.32 2.53 51.76
C LEU A 935 -35.14 3.60 52.48
N ASP A 936 -34.87 3.79 53.78
CA ASP A 936 -35.45 4.87 54.57
C ASP A 936 -34.65 6.17 54.38
N ALA A 937 -35.15 7.05 53.50
CA ALA A 937 -34.56 8.35 53.21
C ALA A 937 -35.36 9.51 53.84
N LYS A 938 -36.23 9.24 54.84
CA LYS A 938 -37.13 10.26 55.40
C LYS A 938 -36.38 11.47 55.96
N GLN A 939 -35.30 11.24 56.70
CA GLN A 939 -34.51 12.33 57.31
C GLN A 939 -33.79 13.22 56.30
N VAL A 940 -33.51 12.75 55.09
CA VAL A 940 -32.75 13.51 54.08
C VAL A 940 -33.62 14.06 52.95
N ALA A 941 -34.70 13.36 52.59
CA ALA A 941 -35.48 13.66 51.40
C ALA A 941 -37.00 13.50 51.60
N ASP A 942 -37.47 13.30 52.84
CA ASP A 942 -38.89 12.99 53.13
C ASP A 942 -39.41 11.82 52.28
N THR A 943 -38.56 10.84 51.98
CA THR A 943 -38.87 9.78 51.01
C THR A 943 -38.53 8.40 51.56
N GLU A 944 -39.31 7.38 51.22
CA GLU A 944 -39.00 5.97 51.48
C GLU A 944 -39.13 5.18 50.17
N VAL A 945 -38.17 4.32 49.88
CA VAL A 945 -38.16 3.51 48.64
C VAL A 945 -38.10 2.04 49.00
N VAL A 946 -38.98 1.24 48.40
CA VAL A 946 -38.96 -0.21 48.47
C VAL A 946 -38.71 -0.76 47.08
N ALA A 947 -37.70 -1.61 46.92
CA ALA A 947 -37.39 -2.26 45.65
C ALA A 947 -37.66 -3.76 45.68
N GLY A 948 -38.23 -4.27 44.59
CA GLY A 948 -38.40 -5.69 44.30
C GLY A 948 -37.63 -6.09 43.04
N GLY A 949 -36.99 -7.27 43.08
CA GLY A 949 -36.21 -7.78 41.95
C GLY A 949 -35.20 -8.86 42.37
N SER A 950 -34.45 -9.36 41.39
CA SER A 950 -33.47 -10.44 41.57
C SER A 950 -32.00 -9.99 41.56
N ALA A 951 -31.72 -8.76 41.11
CA ALA A 951 -30.37 -8.21 41.03
C ALA A 951 -30.08 -7.21 42.17
N PRO A 952 -28.83 -7.13 42.68
CA PRO A 952 -28.41 -6.03 43.54
C PRO A 952 -28.51 -4.70 42.79
N VAL A 953 -29.21 -3.72 43.35
CA VAL A 953 -29.37 -2.39 42.75
C VAL A 953 -28.94 -1.31 43.73
N ARG A 954 -28.22 -0.30 43.23
CA ARG A 954 -27.91 0.92 43.98
C ARG A 954 -29.02 1.93 43.69
N ILE A 955 -29.68 2.38 44.75
CA ILE A 955 -30.71 3.41 44.69
C ILE A 955 -30.19 4.67 45.37
N SER A 956 -30.33 5.80 44.68
CA SER A 956 -30.02 7.13 45.21
C SER A 956 -31.28 7.98 45.23
N VAL A 957 -31.54 8.62 46.38
CA VAL A 957 -32.64 9.57 46.57
C VAL A 957 -32.05 10.95 46.83
N LEU A 958 -32.56 11.95 46.13
CA LEU A 958 -32.17 13.35 46.25
C LEU A 958 -33.39 14.21 46.55
N LYS A 959 -33.25 15.26 47.36
CA LYS A 959 -34.23 16.33 47.49
C LYS A 959 -33.64 17.65 47.00
N TYR A 960 -34.35 18.32 46.09
CA TYR A 960 -33.98 19.66 45.64
C TYR A 960 -34.61 20.73 46.52
N ALA A 961 -33.88 21.83 46.72
CA ALA A 961 -34.40 23.01 47.40
C ALA A 961 -35.39 23.81 46.53
N ASN A 962 -35.27 23.73 45.20
CA ASN A 962 -36.09 24.42 44.22
C ASN A 962 -36.40 23.50 43.03
N ASN A 963 -37.28 23.93 42.13
CA ASN A 963 -37.56 23.22 40.89
C ASN A 963 -36.24 23.02 40.09
N PRO A 964 -35.80 21.77 39.85
CA PRO A 964 -34.53 21.49 39.19
C PRO A 964 -34.57 21.72 37.67
N VAL A 965 -35.75 21.97 37.10
CA VAL A 965 -35.95 22.19 35.66
C VAL A 965 -36.56 23.55 35.37
N THR A 966 -36.43 23.99 34.11
CA THR A 966 -36.85 25.34 33.69
C THR A 966 -38.36 25.50 33.58
N SER A 967 -39.09 24.41 33.31
CA SER A 967 -40.54 24.44 33.20
C SER A 967 -41.19 24.49 34.60
N PRO A 968 -42.03 25.49 34.88
CA PRO A 968 -42.66 25.61 36.19
C PRO A 968 -43.67 24.48 36.40
N LEU A 969 -43.68 23.90 37.60
CA LEU A 969 -44.77 23.07 38.09
C LEU A 969 -45.66 23.92 39.01
N PRO A 970 -46.86 24.33 38.58
CA PRO A 970 -47.74 25.17 39.40
C PRO A 970 -48.12 24.48 40.71
N ASN A 971 -48.10 25.22 41.82
CA ASN A 971 -48.45 24.73 43.15
C ASN A 971 -47.62 23.50 43.59
N ALA A 972 -46.36 23.42 43.16
CA ALA A 972 -45.43 22.40 43.62
C ALA A 972 -45.10 22.57 45.11
N LEU A 973 -45.12 21.47 45.84
CA LEU A 973 -44.72 21.38 47.24
C LEU A 973 -43.24 21.05 47.37
N LYS A 974 -42.78 20.06 46.57
CA LYS A 974 -41.41 19.55 46.66
C LYS A 974 -40.97 18.83 45.39
N PHE A 975 -39.65 18.73 45.24
CA PHE A 975 -38.98 18.05 44.14
C PHE A 975 -37.97 17.05 44.69
N VAL A 976 -38.06 15.81 44.24
CA VAL A 976 -37.16 14.71 44.62
C VAL A 976 -36.65 14.00 43.37
N ASP A 977 -35.43 13.46 43.38
CA ASP A 977 -34.91 12.62 42.30
C ASP A 977 -34.71 11.20 42.81
N LEU A 978 -34.95 10.23 41.93
CA LEU A 978 -34.66 8.82 42.16
C LEU A 978 -33.80 8.30 41.01
N ALA A 979 -32.57 7.89 41.33
CA ALA A 979 -31.63 7.36 40.35
C ALA A 979 -31.23 5.91 40.68
N LEU A 980 -31.19 5.08 39.63
CA LEU A 980 -30.72 3.70 39.68
C LEU A 980 -29.40 3.57 38.93
N ASN A 981 -28.48 2.73 39.43
CA ASN A 981 -27.25 2.39 38.68
C ASN A 981 -27.49 1.39 37.54
N THR A 982 -28.59 0.64 37.57
CA THR A 982 -29.03 -0.29 36.53
C THR A 982 -30.54 -0.50 36.61
N SER A 983 -31.20 -0.62 35.46
CA SER A 983 -32.61 -1.03 35.34
C SER A 983 -32.77 -2.55 35.20
N THR A 984 -31.67 -3.28 34.96
CA THR A 984 -31.69 -4.73 34.73
C THR A 984 -31.89 -5.48 36.04
N GLY A 985 -32.93 -6.33 36.10
CA GLY A 985 -33.21 -7.19 37.25
C GLY A 985 -34.01 -6.54 38.39
N VAL A 986 -34.60 -5.36 38.14
CA VAL A 986 -35.56 -4.67 39.02
C VAL A 986 -36.96 -4.83 38.41
N ASP A 987 -37.91 -5.35 39.20
CA ASP A 987 -39.27 -5.65 38.73
C ASP A 987 -40.28 -4.55 39.13
N GLU A 988 -40.13 -3.99 40.34
CA GLU A 988 -41.02 -2.96 40.88
C GLU A 988 -40.29 -2.04 41.88
N LEU A 989 -40.64 -0.75 41.86
CA LEU A 989 -40.29 0.22 42.89
C LEU A 989 -41.56 0.83 43.50
N ARG A 990 -41.58 0.95 44.83
CA ARG A 990 -42.58 1.72 45.57
C ARG A 990 -41.91 2.89 46.26
N VAL A 991 -42.33 4.10 45.93
CA VAL A 991 -41.72 5.34 46.40
C VAL A 991 -42.76 6.14 47.16
N LYS A 992 -42.59 6.29 48.48
CA LYS A 992 -43.42 7.17 49.30
C LYS A 992 -42.75 8.52 49.43
N ILE A 993 -43.44 9.58 49.01
CA ILE A 993 -43.02 10.96 49.18
C ILE A 993 -43.89 11.58 50.28
N TYR A 994 -43.31 11.78 51.46
CA TYR A 994 -43.98 12.32 52.63
C TYR A 994 -44.08 13.84 52.56
N TYR A 995 -45.12 14.41 53.17
CA TYR A 995 -45.34 15.85 53.24
C TYR A 995 -45.86 16.28 54.61
N THR A 996 -45.56 17.51 55.02
CA THR A 996 -45.91 18.08 56.33
C THR A 996 -47.14 18.98 56.23
N SER A 997 -47.84 19.22 57.35
CA SER A 997 -49.03 20.07 57.38
C SER A 997 -48.77 21.52 56.92
N SER A 998 -47.53 22.01 57.07
CA SER A 998 -47.12 23.32 56.58
C SER A 998 -46.93 23.36 55.06
N GLU A 999 -46.47 22.26 54.45
CA GLU A 999 -46.24 22.18 53.00
C GLU A 999 -47.56 22.10 52.22
N VAL A 1000 -48.62 21.54 52.82
CA VAL A 1000 -49.97 21.47 52.22
C VAL A 1000 -50.88 22.64 52.62
N ALA A 1001 -50.39 23.61 53.39
CA ALA A 1001 -51.20 24.73 53.85
C ALA A 1001 -51.77 25.53 52.66
N GLY A 1002 -53.09 25.55 52.53
CA GLY A 1002 -53.79 26.22 51.42
C GLY A 1002 -54.10 25.33 50.20
N LEU A 1003 -53.67 24.07 50.22
CA LEU A 1003 -53.94 23.06 49.18
C LEU A 1003 -54.97 22.03 49.68
N ASP A 1004 -55.73 21.44 48.75
CA ASP A 1004 -56.56 20.27 49.04
C ASP A 1004 -55.69 19.01 49.00
N GLU A 1005 -55.41 18.38 50.14
CA GLU A 1005 -54.58 17.17 50.21
C GLU A 1005 -55.10 16.04 49.32
N ARG A 1006 -56.41 15.94 49.09
CA ARG A 1006 -56.98 14.92 48.21
C ARG A 1006 -56.72 15.17 46.72
N SER A 1007 -56.18 16.33 46.40
CA SER A 1007 -55.83 16.73 45.03
C SER A 1007 -54.34 16.60 44.72
N LEU A 1008 -53.54 16.09 45.66
CA LEU A 1008 -52.10 15.90 45.47
C LEU A 1008 -51.83 14.93 44.31
N LYS A 1009 -50.90 15.32 43.45
CA LYS A 1009 -50.45 14.55 42.29
C LYS A 1009 -48.93 14.51 42.26
N VAL A 1010 -48.39 13.38 41.84
CA VAL A 1010 -46.97 13.25 41.56
C VAL A 1010 -46.77 13.35 40.06
N PHE A 1011 -45.90 14.26 39.66
CA PHE A 1011 -45.45 14.44 38.30
C PHE A 1011 -44.01 13.94 38.20
N TRP A 1012 -43.66 13.39 37.05
CA TRP A 1012 -42.27 13.14 36.71
C TRP A 1012 -41.88 14.08 35.56
N TRP A 1013 -40.62 14.45 35.53
CA TRP A 1013 -40.09 15.24 34.44
C TRP A 1013 -39.85 14.34 33.24
N ASN A 1014 -40.73 14.43 32.24
CA ASN A 1014 -40.53 13.72 30.99
C ASN A 1014 -39.56 14.52 30.12
N GLU A 1015 -38.28 14.12 30.14
CA GLU A 1015 -37.23 14.74 29.36
C GLU A 1015 -37.52 14.70 27.85
N SER A 1016 -38.24 13.70 27.35
CA SER A 1016 -38.62 13.61 25.94
C SER A 1016 -39.67 14.65 25.53
N SER A 1017 -40.57 15.04 26.43
CA SER A 1017 -41.58 16.07 26.15
C SER A 1017 -41.22 17.46 26.69
N GLY A 1018 -40.15 17.58 27.49
CA GLY A 1018 -39.76 18.83 28.14
C GLY A 1018 -40.85 19.38 29.07
N THR A 1019 -41.67 18.50 29.64
CA THR A 1019 -42.83 18.88 30.46
C THR A 1019 -42.99 17.97 31.66
N TRP A 1020 -43.60 18.51 32.71
CA TRP A 1020 -44.08 17.72 33.85
C TRP A 1020 -45.27 16.86 33.41
N VAL A 1021 -45.12 15.54 33.50
CA VAL A 1021 -46.16 14.57 33.14
C VAL A 1021 -46.65 13.89 34.41
N GLU A 1022 -47.96 13.80 34.59
CA GLU A 1022 -48.55 13.12 35.74
C GLU A 1022 -48.18 11.63 35.73
N CYS A 1023 -47.77 11.11 36.88
CA CYS A 1023 -47.45 9.70 37.01
C CYS A 1023 -48.73 8.86 36.90
N SER A 1024 -48.67 7.70 36.22
CA SER A 1024 -49.85 6.90 35.90
C SER A 1024 -50.35 6.04 37.07
N ALA A 1025 -49.54 5.81 38.10
CA ALA A 1025 -49.84 4.88 39.18
C ALA A 1025 -49.35 5.39 40.55
N TYR A 1026 -50.21 6.13 41.26
CA TYR A 1026 -49.93 6.58 42.63
C TYR A 1026 -51.18 6.55 43.50
N SER A 1027 -51.00 6.60 44.82
CA SER A 1027 -52.07 6.70 45.81
C SER A 1027 -51.73 7.72 46.89
N ILE A 1028 -52.75 8.43 47.41
CA ILE A 1028 -52.58 9.48 48.43
C ILE A 1028 -53.01 8.90 49.78
N ASN A 1029 -52.15 9.01 50.78
CA ASN A 1029 -52.49 8.73 52.17
C ASN A 1029 -52.45 10.03 52.98
N THR A 1030 -53.62 10.51 53.41
CA THR A 1030 -53.79 11.74 54.19
C THR A 1030 -53.85 11.48 55.70
N THR A 1031 -53.31 10.35 56.16
CA THR A 1031 -53.26 10.01 57.57
C THR A 1031 -51.92 10.44 58.13
N ASP A 1032 -51.95 11.27 59.18
CA ASP A 1032 -50.75 11.70 59.89
C ASP A 1032 -49.92 10.48 60.34
N THR A 1033 -48.63 10.45 59.98
CA THR A 1033 -47.71 9.36 60.31
C THR A 1033 -46.29 9.90 60.46
N ASP A 1034 -45.54 9.43 61.46
CA ASP A 1034 -44.11 9.75 61.67
C ASP A 1034 -43.77 11.25 61.64
N GLY A 1035 -44.69 12.12 62.08
CA GLY A 1035 -44.52 13.58 62.07
C GLY A 1035 -44.88 14.27 60.75
N TYR A 1036 -45.34 13.52 59.75
CA TYR A 1036 -45.87 13.99 58.48
C TYR A 1036 -47.40 14.01 58.49
N ALA A 1037 -48.01 14.86 57.66
CA ALA A 1037 -49.47 14.93 57.46
C ALA A 1037 -49.99 13.83 56.52
N GLY A 1038 -49.07 13.17 55.82
CA GLY A 1038 -49.38 12.12 54.88
C GLY A 1038 -48.23 11.84 53.93
N TYR A 1039 -48.49 11.01 52.93
CA TYR A 1039 -47.56 10.73 51.84
C TYR A 1039 -48.31 10.40 50.55
N VAL A 1040 -47.63 10.57 49.42
CA VAL A 1040 -48.06 10.00 48.14
C VAL A 1040 -47.16 8.81 47.82
N GLU A 1041 -47.74 7.64 47.60
CA GLU A 1041 -47.02 6.43 47.19
C GLU A 1041 -47.14 6.24 45.69
N LEU A 1042 -46.00 6.28 45.00
CA LEU A 1042 -45.82 6.03 43.58
C LEU A 1042 -45.35 4.59 43.36
N VAL A 1043 -45.98 3.87 42.42
CA VAL A 1043 -45.57 2.54 41.98
C VAL A 1043 -44.97 2.63 40.59
N ILE A 1044 -43.78 2.07 40.40
CA ILE A 1044 -43.05 2.11 39.12
C ILE A 1044 -42.64 0.70 38.71
N ASN A 1045 -43.08 0.26 37.54
CA ASN A 1045 -42.72 -1.01 36.92
C ASN A 1045 -42.64 -0.85 35.38
N SER A 1046 -42.53 -1.95 34.65
CA SER A 1046 -42.43 -1.92 33.18
C SER A 1046 -43.69 -1.41 32.44
N THR A 1047 -44.81 -1.22 33.14
CA THR A 1047 -46.11 -0.82 32.56
C THR A 1047 -46.61 0.56 32.99
N THR A 1048 -45.92 1.20 33.93
CA THR A 1048 -46.28 2.52 34.45
C THR A 1048 -45.59 3.64 33.66
N THR A 1049 -46.06 4.87 33.85
CA THR A 1049 -45.41 6.09 33.37
C THR A 1049 -45.11 6.97 34.59
N PRO A 1050 -43.84 7.19 34.99
CA PRO A 1050 -42.63 6.64 34.38
C PRO A 1050 -42.51 5.12 34.56
N SER A 1051 -41.71 4.47 33.73
CA SER A 1051 -41.27 3.08 33.84
C SER A 1051 -39.90 2.98 34.52
N ILE A 1052 -39.45 1.78 34.90
CA ILE A 1052 -38.13 1.58 35.54
C ILE A 1052 -36.97 2.11 34.66
N GLY A 1053 -37.09 2.00 33.33
CA GLY A 1053 -36.09 2.51 32.39
C GLY A 1053 -36.01 4.04 32.36
N ASP A 1054 -37.06 4.73 32.77
CA ASP A 1054 -37.12 6.19 32.78
C ASP A 1054 -36.45 6.80 34.03
N LEU A 1055 -36.09 5.99 35.03
CA LEU A 1055 -35.53 6.43 36.31
C LEU A 1055 -33.99 6.42 36.36
N VAL A 1056 -33.34 6.61 35.20
CA VAL A 1056 -31.89 6.85 35.11
C VAL A 1056 -31.56 8.35 35.22
N GLY A 1057 -32.35 9.08 36.03
CA GLY A 1057 -32.13 10.48 36.42
C GLY A 1057 -33.22 11.48 35.99
N ALA A 1058 -34.49 11.22 36.33
CA ALA A 1058 -35.59 12.14 36.09
C ALA A 1058 -36.24 12.60 37.41
N PRO A 1059 -36.30 13.92 37.69
CA PRO A 1059 -36.88 14.42 38.93
C PRO A 1059 -38.40 14.22 38.97
N LEU A 1060 -38.90 13.96 40.17
CA LEU A 1060 -40.31 13.90 40.55
C LEU A 1060 -40.71 15.22 41.24
N GLY A 1061 -41.91 15.71 40.93
CA GLY A 1061 -42.52 16.88 41.54
C GLY A 1061 -43.86 16.53 42.18
N LEU A 1062 -44.04 16.85 43.46
CA LEU A 1062 -45.32 16.71 44.15
C LEU A 1062 -46.05 18.06 44.09
N ALA A 1063 -47.28 18.10 43.60
CA ALA A 1063 -48.08 19.33 43.50
C ALA A 1063 -49.56 19.09 43.88
N GLY A 1064 -50.26 20.14 44.32
CA GLY A 1064 -51.67 20.07 44.73
C GLY A 1064 -52.51 21.22 44.21
N ALA A 1065 -53.83 21.05 44.14
CA ALA A 1065 -54.75 22.14 43.80
C ALA A 1065 -55.01 23.03 45.03
N PRO A 1066 -55.16 24.35 44.85
CA PRO A 1066 -55.55 25.23 45.93
C PRO A 1066 -56.95 24.89 46.45
N LEU A 1067 -57.18 25.09 47.75
CA LEU A 1067 -58.51 24.95 48.35
C LEU A 1067 -59.50 25.86 47.62
N LYS A 1068 -60.62 25.32 47.12
CA LYS A 1068 -61.67 26.12 46.48
C LYS A 1068 -62.18 27.18 47.45
N PRO A 1069 -62.28 28.47 47.04
CA PRO A 1069 -62.93 29.48 47.86
C PRO A 1069 -64.39 29.08 48.13
N VAL A 1070 -64.81 29.10 49.39
CA VAL A 1070 -66.23 28.95 49.73
C VAL A 1070 -66.95 30.21 49.20
N ALA A 1071 -67.80 30.04 48.18
CA ALA A 1071 -68.57 31.15 47.62
C ALA A 1071 -69.59 31.70 48.64
N PRO A 1072 -69.75 33.03 48.79
CA PRO A 1072 -70.81 33.59 49.62
C PRO A 1072 -72.16 33.41 48.93
N VAL A 1073 -73.16 32.95 49.69
CA VAL A 1073 -74.55 32.84 49.24
C VAL A 1073 -75.18 34.23 49.14
N VAL A 1074 -75.51 34.68 47.93
CA VAL A 1074 -76.41 35.83 47.71
C VAL A 1074 -77.35 35.49 46.54
N GLY A 1075 -78.66 35.45 46.83
CA GLY A 1075 -79.72 35.32 45.82
C GLY A 1075 -80.15 36.68 45.28
N GLY A 1076 -80.47 36.74 43.98
CA GLY A 1076 -81.05 37.92 43.34
C GLY A 1076 -81.21 37.75 41.82
N TYR A 1077 -82.41 38.07 41.32
CA TYR A 1077 -83.01 37.77 40.02
C TYR A 1077 -82.55 38.74 38.88
N LEU A 1078 -82.56 38.28 37.61
CA LEU A 1078 -82.35 39.06 36.36
C LEU A 1078 -83.67 39.79 35.96
N GLU A 1079 -83.77 40.97 35.33
CA GLU A 1079 -83.35 41.37 33.96
C GLU A 1079 -83.84 42.85 33.65
N PRO A 1080 -83.76 43.44 32.42
CA PRO A 1080 -82.87 44.49 31.87
C PRO A 1080 -83.59 45.87 31.65
N PRO A 1081 -83.25 46.82 30.72
CA PRO A 1081 -82.05 47.16 29.92
C PRO A 1081 -81.63 48.67 30.04
N HIS A 1082 -80.53 49.11 29.40
CA HIS A 1082 -80.54 50.19 28.40
C HIS A 1082 -79.14 50.71 28.00
N THR A 1083 -79.06 50.99 26.70
CA THR A 1083 -77.99 51.51 25.84
C THR A 1083 -77.54 52.94 26.14
N SER A 1084 -76.23 53.21 26.05
CA SER A 1084 -75.66 54.23 25.14
C SER A 1084 -74.13 54.39 25.34
N ASP A 1085 -73.38 53.84 24.38
CA ASP A 1085 -72.30 54.49 23.61
C ASP A 1085 -71.09 55.22 24.23
N VAL A 1086 -69.94 54.93 23.59
CA VAL A 1086 -68.67 55.68 23.47
C VAL A 1086 -67.64 55.42 24.60
N ASP A 1087 -66.42 54.91 24.39
CA ASP A 1087 -65.46 55.15 23.30
C ASP A 1087 -64.47 54.00 23.05
N LYS A 1088 -63.91 54.00 21.83
CA LYS A 1088 -62.97 53.05 21.21
C LYS A 1088 -61.61 52.98 21.94
N VAL A 1089 -60.83 51.88 21.90
CA VAL A 1089 -59.87 51.44 20.84
C VAL A 1089 -59.06 50.28 21.45
N SER A 1090 -58.51 49.26 20.78
CA SER A 1090 -58.76 48.50 19.55
C SER A 1090 -57.90 47.23 19.69
N ILE A 1091 -58.52 46.07 19.57
CA ILE A 1091 -57.86 44.76 19.43
C ILE A 1091 -57.92 44.39 17.93
N THR A 1092 -56.82 43.89 17.37
CA THR A 1092 -56.87 43.17 16.09
C THR A 1092 -56.19 41.81 16.22
N VAL A 1093 -57.01 40.77 16.01
CA VAL A 1093 -56.67 39.35 15.96
C VAL A 1093 -56.67 38.90 14.50
N ASN A 1094 -55.72 38.01 14.18
CA ASN A 1094 -55.53 37.26 12.93
C ASN A 1094 -56.77 36.50 12.44
N ILE A 1095 -56.99 36.39 11.12
CA ILE A 1095 -57.61 35.20 10.49
C ILE A 1095 -57.04 34.93 9.06
N ILE A 1096 -56.28 33.83 8.99
CA ILE A 1096 -56.18 32.71 8.03
C ILE A 1096 -57.10 32.73 6.77
N ALA A 1097 -56.57 32.39 5.58
CA ALA A 1097 -56.92 31.17 4.80
C ALA A 1097 -56.60 31.21 3.27
N SER A 1098 -55.90 30.15 2.84
CA SER A 1098 -56.11 29.31 1.64
C SER A 1098 -55.88 29.80 0.18
N ALA A 1099 -54.83 29.20 -0.42
CA ALA A 1099 -54.85 28.26 -1.56
C ALA A 1099 -54.89 28.74 -3.04
N THR A 1100 -54.00 28.09 -3.83
CA THR A 1100 -54.10 27.72 -5.29
C THR A 1100 -54.04 28.87 -6.32
N LEU A 1101 -53.48 28.81 -7.54
CA LEU A 1101 -52.89 27.80 -8.44
C LEU A 1101 -52.34 28.57 -9.69
N ILE A 1102 -51.25 28.10 -10.31
CA ILE A 1102 -50.85 28.18 -11.76
C ILE A 1102 -51.06 29.49 -12.56
N GLY A 1103 -50.02 29.91 -13.30
CA GLY A 1103 -50.23 30.64 -14.56
C GLY A 1103 -49.01 31.37 -15.10
N ALA A 1104 -48.45 30.84 -16.18
CA ALA A 1104 -47.37 31.40 -16.97
C ALA A 1104 -47.67 32.81 -17.54
N LEU A 1105 -46.62 33.48 -18.05
CA LEU A 1105 -46.47 33.78 -19.49
C LEU A 1105 -46.00 35.23 -19.83
N LEU A 1106 -44.82 35.28 -20.47
CA LEU A 1106 -44.37 36.18 -21.57
C LEU A 1106 -44.04 37.68 -21.38
N ILE A 1107 -42.84 37.99 -21.92
CA ILE A 1107 -42.54 39.01 -22.95
C ILE A 1107 -42.34 40.47 -22.49
N THR A 1108 -41.05 40.81 -22.44
CA THR A 1108 -40.36 41.91 -23.14
C THR A 1108 -41.15 43.17 -23.53
N THR A 1109 -40.63 44.33 -23.16
CA THR A 1109 -40.05 45.37 -24.04
C THR A 1109 -39.78 46.60 -23.18
N SER A 1110 -38.51 46.92 -22.90
CA SER A 1110 -37.63 47.78 -23.70
C SER A 1110 -37.68 49.25 -23.29
N LEU A 1111 -36.47 49.74 -23.03
CA LEU A 1111 -35.94 51.05 -23.40
C LEU A 1111 -36.11 52.24 -22.42
N LEU A 1112 -34.92 52.63 -21.97
CA LEU A 1112 -34.38 53.99 -21.92
C LEU A 1112 -34.64 54.83 -20.66
N ARG A 1113 -33.61 54.87 -19.80
CA ARG A 1113 -32.58 55.94 -19.72
C ARG A 1113 -32.30 56.32 -18.26
N LYS A 1114 -31.00 56.29 -17.93
CA LYS A 1114 -30.25 57.18 -17.01
C LYS A 1114 -30.81 57.22 -15.56
N GLN A 1115 -30.08 56.81 -14.53
CA GLN A 1115 -28.64 56.86 -14.26
C GLN A 1115 -28.15 55.55 -13.64
#